data_AF-A0A4Y8VS80-F1
#
_entry.id   AF-A0A4Y8VS80-F1
#
_cell.length_a   1.000
_cell.length_b   1.000
_cell.length_c   1.000
_cell.angle_alpha   90.00
_cell.angle_beta   90.00
_cell.angle_gamma   90.00
#
_symmetry.space_group_name_H-M   'P 1'
#
loop_
_entity.id
_entity.type
_entity.pdbx_description
1 polymer ?
#
loop_
_entity_poly.entity_id
_entity_poly.type
_entity_poly.pdbx_seq_one_letter_code
_entity_poly.pdbx_strand_id
1 'polypeptide(L)'
;MFNANARFRLTTDDFKHDFQVLSFSGSEAISEPFAFKVELVGTRPDADLAGLMHQQAFLAFDDHGHGIHGQIQHIGRGNIGERLTRYSLTLAPCLANLRHRVNQRIFQNLSVARIIAQILEEHGIHADRYRFQLGHPLPDREYCVQYNESDLHFIQRLCQEDGLHYHFRHSRDRHLLVFGDDQTVFPRLSRPTCFKPHNAMVADRPVIQRFDYRLETRPNHASSRAYDFKKARMLLEADARNPDRHLQPDPGVYEYPGRYLDREHGKQLARRALEGHRADGCLGEGDSNEPALVSGHFLSLTEHPDPTLNDLWLLTEIRHEGKQPQVLEETADHASADPEKDFIQGYRNHFTATPWEAIHRPPLRFRKPRIGSTQTAVVTGPEGEDIHCDPYGRVKVQFFWDREGRHNDKSSCWLRVASGWAGNAHGSVIIPRVGMEVLVTFLHGDPDRPVISGCLANSANPAPYELPAHKTRSVFRSRSSPGSTGFNELMIEDRAGQEQIYLRAQRDLRQKVEHDSHLDIGNQRRETIRGNSFSALHAEEHRLVTGHRKTHLKASDYLHVGASSHTRVGQSLTTETVGQLCLSAGEHLVLEAGKSISLKVGGEHFVLDHSGLFGSSDLLIGGVPAPFLRAPLLQPDGIEDLSAPAPLPPLVAPSQQALMAASKTLGADFCPICEACRTGACPIPEAAA
;
A
#
# COMPACT_ATOMS: atom_id res chain seq x y z
N MET A 1 25.12 26.90 53.85
CA MET A 1 24.76 28.25 53.38
C MET A 1 24.79 28.23 51.86
N PHE A 2 23.74 28.70 51.17
CA PHE A 2 23.79 28.86 49.72
C PHE A 2 24.70 30.04 49.39
N ASN A 3 25.66 29.85 48.48
CA ASN A 3 26.55 30.94 48.06
C ASN A 3 25.72 31.96 47.26
N ALA A 4 25.50 33.16 47.82
CA ALA A 4 24.68 34.22 47.21
C ALA A 4 25.24 34.73 45.88
N ASN A 5 26.51 34.40 45.56
CA ASN A 5 27.17 34.77 44.31
C ASN A 5 27.08 33.67 43.21
N ALA A 6 26.27 32.62 43.41
CA ALA A 6 26.03 31.61 42.39
C ALA A 6 25.12 32.15 41.26
N ARG A 7 25.70 32.29 40.07
CA ARG A 7 25.08 32.73 38.80
C ARG A 7 24.30 31.60 38.11
N PHE A 8 24.77 30.36 38.21
CA PHE A 8 24.05 29.18 37.68
C PHE A 8 23.27 28.50 38.79
N ARG A 9 21.99 28.22 38.52
CA ARG A 9 21.08 27.60 39.50
C ARG A 9 20.27 26.50 38.84
N LEU A 10 20.07 25.41 39.58
CA LEU A 10 19.10 24.38 39.25
C LEU A 10 17.90 24.58 40.18
N THR A 11 16.70 24.70 39.63
CA THR A 11 15.47 24.78 40.41
C THR A 11 14.51 23.66 40.01
N THR A 12 13.92 23.00 41.00
CA THR A 12 12.89 21.98 40.82
C THR A 12 11.69 22.32 41.69
N ASP A 13 10.48 22.20 41.15
CA ASP A 13 9.25 22.55 41.89
C ASP A 13 8.83 21.42 42.86
N ASP A 14 9.11 20.18 42.49
CA ASP A 14 8.60 18.98 43.17
C ASP A 14 9.53 18.43 44.27
N PHE A 15 10.76 18.96 44.38
CA PHE A 15 11.76 18.41 45.28
C PHE A 15 12.59 19.49 45.99
N LYS A 16 12.73 19.37 47.32
CA LYS A 16 13.64 20.22 48.09
C LYS A 16 15.05 19.63 48.05
N HIS A 17 15.96 20.31 47.35
CA HIS A 17 17.38 19.97 47.31
C HIS A 17 18.28 21.09 47.81
N ASP A 18 19.50 20.72 48.17
CA ASP A 18 20.61 21.59 48.56
C ASP A 18 21.69 21.68 47.45
N PHE A 19 21.38 21.20 46.24
CA PHE A 19 22.32 21.20 45.13
C PHE A 19 22.69 22.60 44.65
N GLN A 20 23.98 22.80 44.39
CA GLN A 20 24.55 23.95 43.70
C GLN A 20 25.20 23.50 42.39
N VAL A 21 25.06 24.29 41.34
CA VAL A 21 25.64 23.98 40.02
C VAL A 21 27.13 24.29 40.04
N LEU A 22 27.95 23.27 39.81
CA LEU A 22 29.39 23.39 39.65
C LEU A 22 29.77 23.71 38.21
N SER A 23 29.22 22.93 37.27
CA SER A 23 29.43 23.14 35.85
C SER A 23 28.34 22.47 35.03
N PHE A 24 28.14 22.92 33.81
CA PHE A 24 27.31 22.20 32.85
C PHE A 24 27.90 22.27 31.45
N SER A 25 27.57 21.26 30.66
CA SER A 25 27.77 21.26 29.22
C SER A 25 26.55 20.62 28.58
N GLY A 26 26.02 21.25 27.53
CA GLY A 26 24.86 20.73 26.83
C GLY A 26 24.73 21.27 25.44
N SER A 27 23.91 20.59 24.64
CA SER A 27 23.61 20.99 23.27
C SER A 27 22.10 21.04 23.06
N GLU A 28 21.68 22.00 22.26
CA GLU A 28 20.34 22.08 21.70
C GLU A 28 20.43 22.34 20.20
N ALA A 29 19.49 21.79 19.43
CA ALA A 29 19.42 21.99 18.00
C ALA A 29 17.99 21.85 17.49
N ILE A 30 17.69 22.49 16.37
CA ILE A 30 16.41 22.33 15.68
C ILE A 30 16.30 20.88 15.19
N SER A 31 15.14 20.26 15.43
CA SER A 31 14.82 18.88 15.07
C SER A 31 15.60 17.80 15.85
N GLU A 32 16.23 18.16 16.96
CA GLU A 32 16.90 17.23 17.87
C GLU A 32 16.49 17.47 19.34
N PRO A 33 16.40 16.41 20.17
CA PRO A 33 16.22 16.58 21.60
C PRO A 33 17.48 17.20 22.23
N PHE A 34 17.32 18.30 22.98
CA PHE A 34 18.43 18.87 23.74
C PHE A 34 18.89 17.93 24.87
N ALA A 35 20.15 18.05 25.27
CA ALA A 35 20.69 17.31 26.41
C ALA A 35 21.75 18.13 27.15
N PHE A 36 21.58 18.29 28.46
CA PHE A 36 22.48 19.04 29.32
C PHE A 36 23.00 18.15 30.44
N LYS A 37 24.31 17.92 30.45
CA LYS A 37 25.01 17.29 31.56
C LYS A 37 25.35 18.36 32.58
N VAL A 38 24.82 18.24 33.80
CA VAL A 38 25.06 19.18 34.89
C VAL A 38 25.79 18.46 36.00
N GLU A 39 26.92 19.01 36.41
CA GLU A 39 27.66 18.61 37.60
C GLU A 39 27.20 19.51 38.76
N LEU A 40 26.80 18.87 39.85
CA LEU A 40 26.29 19.50 41.04
C LEU A 40 27.15 19.15 42.25
N VAL A 41 27.08 20.00 43.27
CA VAL A 41 27.57 19.70 44.62
C VAL A 41 26.45 19.86 45.63
N GLY A 42 26.36 18.93 46.57
CA GLY A 42 25.39 18.96 47.67
C GLY A 42 26.09 18.73 49.02
N THR A 43 25.49 19.20 50.10
CA THR A 43 25.98 18.97 51.47
C THR A 43 25.52 17.62 52.02
N ARG A 44 24.39 17.10 51.53
CA ARG A 44 23.85 15.79 51.92
C ARG A 44 24.37 14.68 51.00
N PRO A 45 25.05 13.63 51.52
CA PRO A 45 25.52 12.50 50.73
C PRO A 45 24.43 11.47 50.40
N ASP A 46 23.30 11.51 51.11
CA ASP A 46 22.20 10.54 51.11
C ASP A 46 20.98 11.00 50.30
N ALA A 47 21.17 11.91 49.34
CA ALA A 47 20.09 12.35 48.45
C ALA A 47 19.35 11.18 47.78
N ASP A 48 18.02 11.20 47.82
CA ASP A 48 17.16 10.21 47.15
C ASP A 48 17.21 10.41 45.63
N LEU A 49 18.15 9.70 45.00
CA LEU A 49 18.34 9.72 43.56
C LEU A 49 17.14 9.15 42.80
N ALA A 50 16.45 8.15 43.38
CA ALA A 50 15.32 7.52 42.72
C ALA A 50 14.11 8.46 42.67
N GLY A 51 13.85 9.22 43.74
CA GLY A 51 12.81 10.25 43.78
C GLY A 51 13.06 11.43 42.82
N LEU A 52 14.33 11.70 42.49
CA LEU A 52 14.75 12.74 41.54
C LEU A 52 14.63 12.33 40.07
N MET A 53 14.61 11.03 39.78
CA MET A 53 14.42 10.55 38.41
C MET A 53 13.07 11.00 37.86
N HIS A 54 13.06 11.43 36.59
CA HIS A 54 11.87 11.92 35.89
C HIS A 54 11.23 13.20 36.44
N GLN A 55 11.82 13.83 37.45
CA GLN A 55 11.39 15.15 37.91
C GLN A 55 11.75 16.23 36.89
N GLN A 56 10.95 17.30 36.87
CA GLN A 56 11.21 18.46 36.02
C GLN A 56 12.16 19.44 36.75
N ALA A 57 13.07 20.04 35.99
CA ALA A 57 14.03 21.00 36.50
C ALA A 57 14.31 22.11 35.48
N PHE A 58 14.59 23.30 35.99
CA PHE A 58 15.07 24.44 35.22
C PHE A 58 16.53 24.74 35.59
N LEU A 59 17.42 24.67 34.58
CA LEU A 59 18.80 25.09 34.69
C LEU A 59 18.93 26.54 34.19
N ALA A 60 19.12 27.48 35.11
CA ALA A 60 19.33 28.89 34.80
C ALA A 60 20.80 29.17 34.44
N PHE A 61 21.03 29.84 33.32
CA PHE A 61 22.33 30.31 32.86
C PHE A 61 22.68 31.69 33.45
N ASP A 62 21.69 32.44 33.89
CA ASP A 62 21.86 33.74 34.55
C ASP A 62 20.68 34.06 35.50
N ASP A 63 20.74 35.25 36.10
CA ASP A 63 19.68 35.77 36.98
C ASP A 63 18.51 36.41 36.20
N HIS A 64 18.56 36.45 34.86
CA HIS A 64 17.56 37.07 34.00
C HIS A 64 16.53 36.07 33.45
N GLY A 65 16.61 34.81 33.88
CA GLY A 65 15.65 33.76 33.51
C GLY A 65 15.98 33.06 32.20
N HIS A 66 17.18 33.24 31.64
CA HIS A 66 17.66 32.45 30.52
C HIS A 66 18.12 31.09 31.02
N GLY A 67 17.73 30.02 30.32
CA GLY A 67 18.02 28.67 30.76
C GLY A 67 17.18 27.61 30.07
N ILE A 68 17.37 26.36 30.50
CA ILE A 68 16.75 25.19 29.91
C ILE A 68 15.88 24.49 30.95
N HIS A 69 14.60 24.36 30.62
CA HIS A 69 13.68 23.48 31.32
C HIS A 69 13.70 22.07 30.73
N GLY A 70 13.83 21.04 31.54
CA GLY A 70 13.80 19.65 31.09
C GLY A 70 13.42 18.67 32.19
N GLN A 71 13.49 17.40 31.85
CA GLN A 71 13.28 16.28 32.75
C GLN A 71 14.63 15.61 33.07
N ILE A 72 14.81 15.23 34.33
CA ILE A 72 15.99 14.48 34.78
C ILE A 72 15.90 13.05 34.22
N GLN A 73 16.77 12.71 33.27
CA GLN A 73 16.83 11.39 32.64
C GLN A 73 17.96 10.50 33.16
N HIS A 74 18.95 11.12 33.81
CA HIS A 74 20.04 10.42 34.46
C HIS A 74 20.43 11.22 35.69
N ILE A 75 20.71 10.53 36.78
CA ILE A 75 21.31 11.12 37.96
C ILE A 75 22.24 10.10 38.61
N GLY A 76 23.42 10.55 39.03
CA GLY A 76 24.43 9.72 39.66
C GLY A 76 25.13 10.47 40.78
N ARG A 77 25.53 9.73 41.81
CA ARG A 77 26.39 10.23 42.88
C ARG A 77 27.84 9.88 42.56
N GLY A 78 28.70 10.89 42.54
CA GLY A 78 30.14 10.76 42.38
C GLY A 78 30.85 10.73 43.74
N ASN A 79 32.06 11.29 43.78
CA ASN A 79 32.90 11.32 44.98
C ASN A 79 32.21 12.04 46.14
N ILE A 80 32.25 11.41 47.32
CA ILE A 80 31.84 11.99 48.59
C ILE A 80 33.09 12.63 49.20
N GLY A 81 33.16 13.96 49.20
CA GLY A 81 34.19 14.71 49.90
C GLY A 81 33.86 14.90 51.38
N GLU A 82 34.76 15.53 52.14
CA GLU A 82 34.57 15.75 53.59
C GLU A 82 33.35 16.64 53.91
N ARG A 83 33.05 17.61 53.04
CA ARG A 83 31.96 18.59 53.23
C ARG A 83 30.93 18.62 52.10
N LEU A 84 31.33 18.21 50.90
CA LEU A 84 30.51 18.29 49.69
C LEU A 84 30.54 16.95 48.96
N THR A 85 29.37 16.48 48.53
CA THR A 85 29.21 15.31 47.67
C THR A 85 28.95 15.77 46.24
N ARG A 86 29.65 15.17 45.27
CA ARG A 86 29.44 15.45 43.85
C ARG A 86 28.29 14.63 43.29
N TYR A 87 27.47 15.26 42.46
CA TYR A 87 26.40 14.61 41.70
C TYR A 87 26.50 14.99 40.24
N SER A 88 26.10 14.09 39.35
CA SER A 88 25.96 14.37 37.93
C SER A 88 24.53 14.08 37.51
N LEU A 89 23.95 14.94 36.69
CA LEU A 89 22.61 14.74 36.13
C LEU A 89 22.59 15.02 34.63
N THR A 90 21.61 14.45 33.94
CA THR A 90 21.30 14.80 32.56
C THR A 90 19.87 15.31 32.46
N LEU A 91 19.75 16.55 32.00
CA LEU A 91 18.49 17.22 31.73
C LEU A 91 18.18 17.15 30.23
N ALA A 92 17.03 16.62 29.87
CA ALA A 92 16.62 16.41 28.48
C ALA A 92 15.09 16.60 28.35
N PRO A 93 14.52 16.83 27.15
CA PRO A 93 13.08 17.01 27.01
C PRO A 93 12.34 15.70 27.28
N CYS A 94 11.05 15.80 27.64
CA CYS A 94 10.18 14.62 27.75
C CYS A 94 10.17 13.81 26.44
N LEU A 95 10.31 14.50 25.30
CA LEU A 95 10.41 13.90 23.96
C LEU A 95 11.54 12.86 23.85
N ALA A 96 12.66 13.05 24.56
CA ALA A 96 13.79 12.11 24.47
C ALA A 96 13.47 10.72 25.06
N ASN A 97 12.44 10.58 25.91
CA ASN A 97 12.03 9.27 26.43
C ASN A 97 11.46 8.35 25.35
N LEU A 98 10.91 8.92 24.27
CA LEU A 98 10.32 8.17 23.15
C LEU A 98 11.35 7.29 22.42
N ARG A 99 12.65 7.48 22.67
CA ARG A 99 13.71 6.58 22.16
C ARG A 99 13.62 5.17 22.73
N HIS A 100 12.99 4.99 23.90
CA HIS A 100 12.96 3.73 24.64
C HIS A 100 11.79 2.82 24.23
N ARG A 101 10.73 3.34 23.59
CA ARG A 101 9.61 2.53 23.08
C ARG A 101 9.82 2.27 21.59
N VAL A 102 10.04 1.01 21.24
CA VAL A 102 10.13 0.50 19.85
C VAL A 102 8.85 -0.26 19.52
N ASN A 103 8.26 0.00 18.36
CA ASN A 103 6.96 -0.59 18.01
C ASN A 103 6.85 -1.00 16.54
N GLN A 104 5.80 -1.78 16.26
CA GLN A 104 5.34 -2.16 14.92
C GLN A 104 3.82 -1.96 14.88
N ARG A 105 3.35 -0.92 14.19
CA ARG A 105 1.93 -0.55 14.15
C ARG A 105 1.57 0.25 12.90
N ILE A 106 0.27 0.33 12.64
CA ILE A 106 -0.29 0.90 11.42
C ILE A 106 -1.16 2.11 11.79
N PHE A 107 -0.96 3.23 11.09
CA PHE A 107 -1.80 4.41 11.11
C PHE A 107 -2.50 4.56 9.76
N GLN A 108 -3.82 4.82 9.77
CA GLN A 108 -4.63 4.87 8.55
C GLN A 108 -5.50 6.12 8.52
N ASN A 109 -5.54 6.79 7.37
CA ASN A 109 -6.35 7.98 7.12
C ASN A 109 -6.09 9.10 8.14
N LEU A 110 -4.81 9.31 8.47
CA LEU A 110 -4.36 10.35 9.40
C LEU A 110 -3.25 11.18 8.76
N SER A 111 -3.30 12.49 8.97
CA SER A 111 -2.19 13.37 8.66
C SER A 111 -1.01 13.13 9.60
N VAL A 112 0.20 13.47 9.15
CA VAL A 112 1.41 13.33 9.96
C VAL A 112 1.32 14.07 11.29
N ALA A 113 0.74 15.27 11.31
CA ALA A 113 0.53 16.01 12.55
C ALA A 113 -0.37 15.25 13.55
N ARG A 114 -1.43 14.58 13.07
CA ARG A 114 -2.31 13.75 13.91
C ARG A 114 -1.60 12.50 14.44
N ILE A 115 -0.79 11.85 13.59
CA ILE A 115 0.01 10.69 14.00
C ILE A 115 1.01 11.09 15.10
N ILE A 116 1.74 12.18 14.90
CA ILE A 116 2.71 12.70 15.89
C ILE A 116 1.98 13.06 17.20
N ALA A 117 0.86 13.79 17.13
CA ALA A 117 0.07 14.15 18.31
C ALA A 117 -0.37 12.92 19.11
N GLN A 118 -0.90 11.90 18.43
CA GLN A 118 -1.33 10.66 19.09
C GLN A 118 -0.16 9.99 19.84
N ILE A 119 1.02 9.92 19.23
CA ILE A 119 2.20 9.33 19.88
C ILE A 119 2.65 10.16 21.08
N LEU A 120 2.64 11.49 20.98
CA LEU A 120 2.99 12.38 22.09
C LEU A 120 2.03 12.19 23.28
N GLU A 121 0.73 12.13 23.01
CA GLU A 121 -0.31 11.92 24.03
C GLU A 121 -0.18 10.56 24.72
N GLU A 122 0.14 9.49 23.98
CA GLU A 122 0.42 8.16 24.53
C GLU A 122 1.63 8.14 25.50
N HIS A 123 2.55 9.12 25.38
CA HIS A 123 3.70 9.32 26.28
C HIS A 123 3.46 10.38 27.36
N GLY A 124 2.21 10.85 27.54
CA GLY A 124 1.87 11.85 28.54
C GLY A 124 2.32 13.27 28.20
N ILE A 125 2.70 13.53 26.94
CA ILE A 125 3.00 14.87 26.44
C ILE A 125 1.71 15.43 25.86
N HIS A 126 0.92 16.11 26.68
CA HIS A 126 -0.40 16.64 26.31
C HIS A 126 -0.33 18.01 25.61
N ALA A 127 -1.48 18.49 25.12
CA ALA A 127 -1.61 19.67 24.26
C ALA A 127 -1.10 21.00 24.86
N ASP A 128 -0.82 21.06 26.17
CA ASP A 128 -0.19 22.19 26.84
C ASP A 128 1.35 22.21 26.68
N ARG A 129 1.94 21.10 26.22
CA ARG A 129 3.39 20.88 26.08
C ARG A 129 3.88 20.72 24.64
N TYR A 130 2.97 20.66 23.66
CA TYR A 130 3.34 20.75 22.25
C TYR A 130 2.38 21.62 21.44
N ARG A 131 2.83 22.12 20.29
CA ARG A 131 2.00 22.89 19.36
C ARG A 131 2.45 22.69 17.92
N PHE A 132 1.48 22.63 17.01
CA PHE A 132 1.70 22.71 15.56
C PHE A 132 1.42 24.13 15.07
N GLN A 133 2.37 24.75 14.39
CA GLN A 133 2.23 26.04 13.71
C GLN A 133 2.56 25.81 12.24
N LEU A 134 1.57 25.38 11.46
CA LEU A 134 1.75 24.98 10.08
C LEU A 134 1.09 26.02 9.16
N GLY A 135 1.77 26.43 8.10
CA GLY A 135 1.22 27.36 7.10
C GLY A 135 0.08 26.73 6.30
N HIS A 136 0.10 25.41 6.12
CA HIS A 136 -0.93 24.66 5.40
C HIS A 136 -1.28 23.33 6.09
N PRO A 137 -2.52 22.82 5.93
CA PRO A 137 -2.87 21.50 6.42
C PRO A 137 -2.11 20.42 5.66
N LEU A 138 -1.57 19.45 6.40
CA LEU A 138 -0.90 18.27 5.82
C LEU A 138 -1.96 17.27 5.31
N PRO A 139 -1.75 16.66 4.13
CA PRO A 139 -2.68 15.66 3.60
C PRO A 139 -2.72 14.42 4.51
N ASP A 140 -3.88 13.79 4.57
CA ASP A 140 -4.03 12.50 5.27
C ASP A 140 -3.32 11.41 4.48
N ARG A 141 -2.56 10.55 5.19
CA ARG A 141 -1.95 9.35 4.62
C ARG A 141 -2.95 8.20 4.68
N GLU A 142 -3.27 7.58 3.55
CA GLU A 142 -4.13 6.37 3.51
C GLU A 142 -3.56 5.26 4.40
N TYR A 143 -2.23 5.11 4.37
CA TYR A 143 -1.51 4.06 5.08
C TYR A 143 -0.12 4.53 5.48
N CYS A 144 0.23 4.44 6.76
CA CYS A 144 1.55 4.78 7.29
C CYS A 144 1.94 3.82 8.41
N VAL A 145 3.09 3.19 8.29
CA VAL A 145 3.56 2.14 9.19
C VAL A 145 4.78 2.65 9.96
N GLN A 146 4.72 2.45 11.28
CA GLN A 146 5.90 2.45 12.13
C GLN A 146 6.41 1.01 12.18
N TYR A 147 7.62 0.74 11.72
CA TYR A 147 8.12 -0.63 11.60
C TYR A 147 9.52 -0.79 12.22
N ASN A 148 9.60 -1.42 13.39
CA ASN A 148 10.85 -1.74 14.07
C ASN A 148 11.74 -0.50 14.29
N GLU A 149 11.13 0.60 14.69
CA GLU A 149 11.78 1.86 15.01
C GLU A 149 11.21 2.43 16.31
N SER A 150 12.01 3.22 17.02
CA SER A 150 11.53 3.93 18.21
C SER A 150 10.52 5.01 17.83
N ASP A 151 9.65 5.38 18.75
CA ASP A 151 8.68 6.45 18.49
C ASP A 151 9.37 7.78 18.19
N LEU A 152 10.50 8.05 18.85
CA LEU A 152 11.30 9.24 18.58
C LEU A 152 11.81 9.23 17.13
N HIS A 153 12.39 8.10 16.70
CA HIS A 153 12.88 7.95 15.33
C HIS A 153 11.75 8.07 14.31
N PHE A 154 10.58 7.50 14.62
CA PHE A 154 9.40 7.59 13.76
C PHE A 154 8.92 9.03 13.59
N ILE A 155 8.79 9.80 14.68
CA ILE A 155 8.43 11.23 14.62
C ILE A 155 9.47 12.01 13.80
N GLN A 156 10.76 11.84 14.10
CA GLN A 156 11.84 12.54 13.41
C GLN A 156 11.87 12.23 11.91
N ARG A 157 11.64 10.96 11.54
CA ARG A 157 11.50 10.53 10.15
C ARG A 157 10.29 11.16 9.48
N LEU A 158 9.11 11.16 10.11
CA LEU A 158 7.91 11.78 9.55
C LEU A 158 8.11 13.29 9.34
N CYS A 159 8.72 13.96 10.31
CA CYS A 159 9.14 15.35 10.20
C CYS A 159 10.05 15.57 8.98
N GLN A 160 11.06 14.73 8.79
CA GLN A 160 11.94 14.80 7.63
C GLN A 160 11.20 14.53 6.30
N GLU A 161 10.29 13.55 6.27
CA GLU A 161 9.55 13.16 5.07
C GLU A 161 8.62 14.26 4.55
N ASP A 162 7.99 15.01 5.47
CA ASP A 162 7.07 16.12 5.17
C ASP A 162 7.74 17.50 5.28
N GLY A 163 9.02 17.58 5.65
CA GLY A 163 9.74 18.85 5.82
C GLY A 163 9.28 19.69 7.01
N LEU A 164 8.76 19.05 8.06
CA LEU A 164 8.43 19.68 9.33
C LEU A 164 9.68 19.73 10.22
N HIS A 165 9.98 20.88 10.80
CA HIS A 165 10.99 20.98 11.85
C HIS A 165 10.32 21.09 13.22
N TYR A 166 11.08 20.85 14.29
CA TYR A 166 10.63 21.16 15.64
C TYR A 166 11.72 21.85 16.46
N HIS A 167 11.33 22.66 17.43
CA HIS A 167 12.25 23.29 18.39
C HIS A 167 11.58 23.40 19.76
N PHE A 168 12.36 23.76 20.77
CA PHE A 168 11.87 23.90 22.13
C PHE A 168 11.82 25.37 22.54
N ARG A 169 10.75 25.76 23.22
CA ARG A 169 10.63 27.07 23.88
C ARG A 169 10.61 26.84 25.38
N HIS A 170 11.56 27.43 26.08
CA HIS A 170 11.73 27.24 27.51
C HIS A 170 11.11 28.40 28.30
N SER A 171 10.43 28.04 29.38
CA SER A 171 10.10 28.92 30.49
C SER A 171 10.56 28.24 31.78
N ARG A 172 10.52 28.96 32.90
CA ARG A 172 10.92 28.39 34.20
C ARG A 172 10.15 27.11 34.55
N ASP A 173 8.87 27.04 34.18
CA ASP A 173 7.98 25.97 34.63
C ASP A 173 7.74 24.87 33.57
N ARG A 174 8.20 25.06 32.32
CA ARG A 174 7.99 24.08 31.23
C ARG A 174 8.90 24.28 30.01
N HIS A 175 9.04 23.23 29.21
CA HIS A 175 9.50 23.31 27.82
C HIS A 175 8.33 22.98 26.89
N LEU A 176 8.10 23.83 25.89
CA LEU A 176 7.08 23.64 24.86
C LEU A 176 7.74 23.15 23.57
N LEU A 177 7.29 22.01 23.05
CA LEU A 177 7.71 21.46 21.77
C LEU A 177 6.88 22.09 20.62
N VAL A 178 7.53 22.83 19.72
CA VAL A 178 6.84 23.53 18.64
C VAL A 178 7.23 22.93 17.30
N PHE A 179 6.26 22.44 16.54
CA PHE A 179 6.43 21.97 15.16
C PHE A 179 6.06 23.08 14.17
N GLY A 180 6.85 23.23 13.11
CA GLY A 180 6.63 24.20 12.05
C GLY A 180 7.04 23.67 10.68
N ASP A 181 6.56 24.30 9.61
CA ASP A 181 6.90 23.97 8.22
C ASP A 181 7.49 25.14 7.43
N ASP A 182 7.65 26.31 8.06
CA ASP A 182 8.34 27.48 7.49
C ASP A 182 9.02 28.34 8.57
N GLN A 183 9.73 29.38 8.14
CA GLN A 183 10.55 30.20 9.02
C GLN A 183 9.78 31.19 9.90
N THR A 184 8.51 31.48 9.59
CA THR A 184 7.69 32.45 10.35
C THR A 184 7.35 31.97 11.76
N VAL A 185 7.48 30.66 11.98
CA VAL A 185 7.27 29.98 13.26
C VAL A 185 8.37 30.32 14.27
N PHE A 186 9.58 30.66 13.81
CA PHE A 186 10.71 30.94 14.69
C PHE A 186 10.62 32.35 15.30
N PRO A 187 10.60 32.48 16.64
CA PRO A 187 10.64 33.78 17.30
C PRO A 187 12.01 34.48 17.12
N ARG A 188 12.01 35.82 17.25
CA ARG A 188 13.24 36.62 17.33
C ARG A 188 13.70 36.76 18.78
N LEU A 189 15.01 36.75 18.99
CA LEU A 189 15.59 37.13 20.28
C LEU A 189 15.23 38.59 20.60
N SER A 190 15.03 38.89 21.88
CA SER A 190 14.52 40.18 22.34
C SER A 190 15.51 41.34 22.15
N ARG A 191 16.82 41.03 22.06
CA ARG A 191 17.89 42.01 21.92
C ARG A 191 18.86 41.60 20.81
N PRO A 192 19.31 42.55 19.98
CA PRO A 192 20.45 42.32 19.08
C PRO A 192 21.72 42.06 19.88
N THR A 193 22.59 41.19 19.38
CA THR A 193 23.88 40.87 20.01
C THR A 193 24.99 41.44 19.15
N CYS A 194 25.86 42.26 19.75
CA CYS A 194 26.94 42.90 19.01
C CYS A 194 28.17 41.99 18.89
N PHE A 195 28.86 42.10 17.77
CA PHE A 195 30.14 41.46 17.53
C PHE A 195 31.28 42.31 18.13
N LYS A 196 32.09 41.72 19.00
CA LYS A 196 33.31 42.33 19.53
C LYS A 196 34.39 41.26 19.65
N PRO A 197 35.49 41.34 18.87
CA PRO A 197 36.52 40.32 18.85
C PRO A 197 37.20 40.18 20.23
N HIS A 198 37.69 38.97 20.53
CA HIS A 198 38.22 38.59 21.85
C HIS A 198 39.38 39.48 22.36
N ASN A 199 40.06 40.21 21.48
CA ASN A 199 41.15 41.13 21.79
C ASN A 199 40.69 42.57 22.10
N ALA A 200 39.38 42.85 22.09
CA ALA A 200 38.81 44.11 22.55
C ALA A 200 38.76 44.18 24.09
N MET A 201 38.69 45.39 24.66
CA MET A 201 38.43 45.56 26.11
C MET A 201 37.18 44.79 26.54
N VAL A 202 37.17 44.28 27.79
CA VAL A 202 36.05 43.51 28.37
C VAL A 202 34.75 44.25 28.12
N ALA A 203 33.85 43.63 27.36
CA ALA A 203 32.57 44.24 27.02
C ALA A 203 31.66 44.29 28.25
N ASP A 204 30.99 45.43 28.47
CA ASP A 204 30.03 45.63 29.58
C ASP A 204 28.76 44.76 29.46
N ARG A 205 28.55 44.15 28.29
CA ARG A 205 27.39 43.32 27.93
C ARG A 205 27.87 42.05 27.21
N PRO A 206 27.08 40.97 27.19
CA PRO A 206 27.41 39.80 26.39
C PRO A 206 27.53 40.13 24.90
N VAL A 207 28.46 39.48 24.22
CA VAL A 207 28.87 39.74 22.84
C VAL A 207 29.21 38.45 22.10
N ILE A 208 29.20 38.53 20.78
CA ILE A 208 29.75 37.50 19.89
C ILE A 208 31.21 37.84 19.64
N GLN A 209 32.10 36.91 19.96
CA GLN A 209 33.54 37.10 19.94
C GLN A 209 34.20 36.61 18.64
N ARG A 210 33.56 35.63 18.00
CA ARG A 210 33.96 35.06 16.72
C ARG A 210 32.72 34.78 15.91
N PHE A 211 32.79 35.02 14.60
CA PHE A 211 31.72 34.70 13.66
C PHE A 211 32.37 34.35 12.32
N ASP A 212 32.40 33.08 11.99
CA ASP A 212 32.91 32.53 10.75
C ASP A 212 31.76 32.33 9.77
N TYR A 213 31.98 32.72 8.52
CA TYR A 213 31.03 32.58 7.44
C TYR A 213 31.50 31.50 6.45
N ARG A 214 30.66 30.49 6.21
CA ARG A 214 30.94 29.37 5.31
C ARG A 214 29.91 29.27 4.20
N LEU A 215 30.40 29.05 2.98
CA LEU A 215 29.61 28.64 1.82
C LEU A 215 30.02 27.24 1.37
N GLU A 216 29.05 26.45 0.92
CA GLU A 216 29.30 25.10 0.42
C GLU A 216 28.49 24.81 -0.84
N THR A 217 29.06 24.04 -1.76
CA THR A 217 28.35 23.62 -2.98
C THR A 217 27.17 22.75 -2.61
N ARG A 218 25.99 23.09 -3.13
CA ARG A 218 24.74 22.36 -2.92
C ARG A 218 23.99 22.10 -4.24
N PRO A 219 23.13 21.07 -4.28
CA PRO A 219 22.17 20.90 -5.36
C PRO A 219 21.39 22.18 -5.67
N ASN A 220 21.16 22.40 -6.96
CA ASN A 220 20.40 23.54 -7.49
C ASN A 220 19.07 23.09 -8.10
N HIS A 221 18.85 21.79 -8.24
CA HIS A 221 17.62 21.21 -8.76
C HIS A 221 17.30 19.88 -8.06
N ALA A 222 16.03 19.67 -7.69
CA ALA A 222 15.53 18.41 -7.16
C ALA A 222 14.33 17.95 -7.98
N SER A 223 14.38 16.72 -8.49
CA SER A 223 13.26 16.08 -9.19
C SER A 223 12.93 14.71 -8.63
N SER A 224 11.67 14.29 -8.81
CA SER A 224 11.23 12.97 -8.42
C SER A 224 10.12 12.46 -9.33
N ARG A 225 9.94 11.15 -9.36
CA ARG A 225 8.83 10.50 -10.06
C ARG A 225 8.06 9.58 -9.15
N ALA A 226 6.75 9.51 -9.37
CA ALA A 226 5.86 8.60 -8.67
C ALA A 226 5.07 7.75 -9.68
N TYR A 227 4.41 6.71 -9.19
CA TYR A 227 3.54 5.87 -9.99
C TYR A 227 2.25 5.57 -9.22
N ASP A 228 1.12 5.91 -9.84
CA ASP A 228 -0.21 5.56 -9.36
C ASP A 228 -0.82 4.55 -10.34
N PHE A 229 -1.09 3.33 -9.84
CA PHE A 229 -1.70 2.29 -10.66
C PHE A 229 -3.13 2.64 -11.10
N LYS A 230 -3.84 3.53 -10.37
CA LYS A 230 -5.16 4.02 -10.77
C LYS A 230 -5.09 4.99 -11.95
N LYS A 231 -3.91 5.60 -12.16
CA LYS A 231 -3.60 6.52 -13.27
C LYS A 231 -2.39 6.02 -14.06
N ALA A 232 -2.33 4.72 -14.37
CA ALA A 232 -1.12 4.04 -14.85
C ALA A 232 -0.47 4.62 -16.12
N ARG A 233 -1.21 5.35 -16.96
CA ARG A 233 -0.69 6.00 -18.19
C ARG A 233 -0.18 7.43 -17.96
N MET A 234 -0.43 8.01 -16.78
CA MET A 234 -0.03 9.37 -16.46
C MET A 234 1.41 9.37 -15.91
N LEU A 235 2.28 10.18 -16.51
CA LEU A 235 3.57 10.49 -15.91
C LEU A 235 3.36 11.45 -14.73
N LEU A 236 3.71 10.97 -13.54
CA LEU A 236 3.77 11.76 -12.32
C LEU A 236 5.23 12.12 -12.05
N GLU A 237 5.58 13.37 -12.36
CA GLU A 237 6.92 13.94 -12.21
C GLU A 237 6.79 15.29 -11.51
N ALA A 238 7.71 15.58 -10.60
CA ALA A 238 7.83 16.85 -9.92
C ALA A 238 9.28 17.33 -9.99
N ASP A 239 9.47 18.64 -10.16
CA ASP A 239 10.74 19.33 -10.39
C ASP A 239 10.69 20.65 -9.60
N ALA A 240 11.79 20.98 -8.93
CA ALA A 240 11.98 22.26 -8.24
C ALA A 240 13.41 22.75 -8.42
N ARG A 241 13.57 23.98 -8.92
CA ARG A 241 14.85 24.60 -9.27
C ARG A 241 15.14 25.84 -8.45
N ASN A 242 16.42 26.07 -8.19
CA ASN A 242 16.91 27.32 -7.65
C ASN A 242 16.58 28.46 -8.66
N PRO A 243 15.98 29.57 -8.20
CA PRO A 243 15.71 30.72 -9.07
C PRO A 243 16.97 31.30 -9.73
N ASP A 244 18.12 31.24 -9.04
CA ASP A 244 19.39 31.72 -9.59
C ASP A 244 19.98 30.69 -10.57
N ARG A 245 19.75 30.94 -11.86
CA ARG A 245 20.18 30.10 -12.98
C ARG A 245 21.65 30.29 -13.37
N HIS A 246 22.36 31.24 -12.75
CA HIS A 246 23.75 31.54 -13.09
C HIS A 246 24.76 30.74 -12.28
N LEU A 247 24.31 30.02 -11.23
CA LEU A 247 25.14 29.14 -10.42
C LEU A 247 25.66 27.94 -11.24
N GLN A 248 26.99 27.83 -11.36
CA GLN A 248 27.68 26.71 -12.00
C GLN A 248 28.68 26.08 -11.02
N PRO A 249 28.80 24.73 -10.96
CA PRO A 249 27.96 23.75 -11.67
C PRO A 249 26.50 23.74 -11.16
N ASP A 250 25.57 23.18 -11.95
CA ASP A 250 24.15 22.98 -11.60
C ASP A 250 23.89 21.50 -11.23
N PRO A 251 24.36 21.01 -10.07
CA PRO A 251 24.13 19.64 -9.66
C PRO A 251 22.65 19.41 -9.33
N GLY A 252 22.08 18.35 -9.89
CA GLY A 252 20.70 17.92 -9.63
C GLY A 252 20.63 16.66 -8.77
N VAL A 253 19.54 16.52 -8.01
CA VAL A 253 19.19 15.29 -7.28
C VAL A 253 17.90 14.71 -7.87
N TYR A 254 17.86 13.39 -8.04
CA TYR A 254 16.69 12.66 -8.51
C TYR A 254 16.29 11.54 -7.56
N GLU A 255 15.01 11.43 -7.22
CA GLU A 255 14.46 10.39 -6.34
C GLU A 255 13.32 9.58 -6.99
N TYR A 256 13.33 8.25 -6.78
CA TYR A 256 12.20 7.38 -7.09
C TYR A 256 12.09 6.24 -6.05
N PRO A 257 10.88 5.92 -5.55
CA PRO A 257 9.61 6.56 -5.87
C PRO A 257 9.30 7.78 -4.98
N GLY A 258 8.70 8.80 -5.56
CA GLY A 258 8.10 9.92 -4.84
C GLY A 258 6.90 9.48 -3.99
N ARG A 259 6.66 10.20 -2.89
CA ARG A 259 5.59 9.95 -1.90
C ARG A 259 4.31 10.75 -2.17
N TYR A 260 3.91 10.87 -3.43
CA TYR A 260 2.74 11.65 -3.85
C TYR A 260 1.98 10.92 -4.96
N LEU A 261 0.66 11.17 -5.03
CA LEU A 261 -0.23 10.66 -6.09
C LEU A 261 -0.90 11.80 -6.88
N ASP A 262 -0.66 13.04 -6.46
CA ASP A 262 -1.11 14.27 -7.08
C ASP A 262 0.08 15.19 -7.40
N ARG A 263 -0.08 16.03 -8.43
CA ARG A 263 1.02 16.85 -8.95
C ARG A 263 1.39 18.02 -8.04
N GLU A 264 0.43 18.62 -7.36
CA GLU A 264 0.66 19.80 -6.51
C GLU A 264 1.44 19.44 -5.25
N HIS A 265 1.06 18.35 -4.58
CA HIS A 265 1.84 17.79 -3.47
C HIS A 265 3.23 17.34 -3.93
N GLY A 266 3.34 16.76 -5.13
CA GLY A 266 4.64 16.44 -5.75
C GLY A 266 5.54 17.67 -5.88
N LYS A 267 5.03 18.79 -6.41
CA LYS A 267 5.79 20.05 -6.52
C LYS A 267 6.21 20.57 -5.14
N GLN A 268 5.32 20.50 -4.15
CA GLN A 268 5.63 20.92 -2.78
C GLN A 268 6.76 20.08 -2.17
N LEU A 269 6.72 18.75 -2.33
CA LEU A 269 7.77 17.85 -1.86
C LEU A 269 9.10 18.09 -2.59
N ALA A 270 9.09 18.30 -3.92
CA ALA A 270 10.29 18.64 -4.68
C ALA A 270 10.92 19.95 -4.20
N ARG A 271 10.09 20.98 -3.93
CA ARG A 271 10.54 22.25 -3.35
C ARG A 271 11.15 22.06 -1.96
N ARG A 272 10.49 21.30 -1.07
CA ARG A 272 10.99 21.00 0.26
C ARG A 272 12.31 20.21 0.23
N ALA A 273 12.46 19.29 -0.72
CA ALA A 273 13.70 18.55 -0.93
C ALA A 273 14.85 19.49 -1.37
N LEU A 274 14.59 20.40 -2.31
CA LEU A 274 15.58 21.41 -2.71
C LEU A 274 15.96 22.33 -1.55
N GLU A 275 14.98 22.83 -0.79
CA GLU A 275 15.21 23.66 0.40
C GLU A 275 16.07 22.90 1.42
N GLY A 276 15.81 21.61 1.66
CA GLY A 276 16.60 20.81 2.60
C GLY A 276 18.01 20.51 2.14
N HIS A 277 18.23 20.32 0.84
CA HIS A 277 19.57 20.21 0.28
C HIS A 277 20.36 21.53 0.34
N ARG A 278 19.70 22.68 0.49
CA ARG A 278 20.34 23.99 0.49
C ARG A 278 20.38 24.66 1.87
N ALA A 279 19.72 24.07 2.87
CA ALA A 279 19.55 24.66 4.19
C ALA A 279 20.88 25.00 4.88
N ASP A 280 21.94 24.25 4.59
CA ASP A 280 23.30 24.43 5.14
C ASP A 280 24.32 24.90 4.10
N GLY A 281 23.86 25.35 2.92
CA GLY A 281 24.74 25.88 1.88
C GLY A 281 25.39 27.22 2.25
N CYS A 282 24.79 27.95 3.19
CA CYS A 282 25.33 29.15 3.82
C CYS A 282 25.17 29.02 5.33
N LEU A 283 26.27 29.14 6.06
CA LEU A 283 26.32 28.81 7.48
C LEU A 283 27.25 29.78 8.23
N GLY A 284 26.74 30.33 9.33
CA GLY A 284 27.49 31.13 10.29
C GLY A 284 27.85 30.30 11.53
N GLU A 285 29.12 30.25 11.91
CA GLU A 285 29.59 29.61 13.14
C GLU A 285 30.14 30.68 14.08
N GLY A 286 29.70 30.72 15.33
CA GLY A 286 30.14 31.77 16.25
C GLY A 286 30.39 31.32 17.67
N ASP A 287 31.26 32.04 18.35
CA ASP A 287 31.53 31.90 19.78
C ASP A 287 30.97 33.14 20.50
N SER A 288 30.20 32.94 21.57
CA SER A 288 29.63 34.04 22.35
C SER A 288 29.59 33.76 23.85
N ASN A 289 29.36 34.79 24.63
CA ASN A 289 29.03 34.68 26.05
C ASN A 289 27.57 35.12 26.36
N GLU A 290 26.69 35.15 25.35
CA GLU A 290 25.29 35.57 25.46
C GLU A 290 24.40 34.42 25.97
N PRO A 291 23.92 34.45 27.23
CA PRO A 291 23.08 33.39 27.79
C PRO A 291 21.68 33.32 27.17
N ALA A 292 21.22 34.36 26.48
CA ALA A 292 19.89 34.40 25.87
C ALA A 292 19.78 33.61 24.55
N LEU A 293 20.89 33.11 23.98
CA LEU A 293 20.82 32.34 22.73
C LEU A 293 20.08 31.02 22.96
N VAL A 294 19.11 30.74 22.09
CA VAL A 294 18.29 29.52 22.11
C VAL A 294 18.11 29.00 20.68
N SER A 295 18.19 27.69 20.48
CA SER A 295 17.98 27.09 19.15
C SER A 295 16.54 27.35 18.65
N GLY A 296 16.35 27.46 17.34
CA GLY A 296 15.05 27.82 16.76
C GLY A 296 14.63 29.27 17.05
N HIS A 297 15.59 30.17 17.33
CA HIS A 297 15.34 31.61 17.42
C HIS A 297 16.21 32.36 16.42
N PHE A 298 15.70 33.49 15.95
CA PHE A 298 16.44 34.42 15.13
C PHE A 298 17.27 35.39 15.99
N LEU A 299 18.58 35.38 15.77
CA LEU A 299 19.58 36.30 16.30
C LEU A 299 19.79 37.46 15.33
N SER A 300 19.69 38.70 15.82
CA SER A 300 20.11 39.88 15.06
C SER A 300 21.56 40.21 15.40
N LEU A 301 22.47 39.98 14.43
CA LEU A 301 23.90 40.29 14.56
C LEU A 301 24.14 41.76 14.22
N THR A 302 24.90 42.48 15.06
CA THR A 302 25.23 43.88 14.84
C THR A 302 26.71 44.18 15.10
N GLU A 303 27.21 45.31 14.60
CA GLU A 303 28.59 45.78 14.81
C GLU A 303 29.69 44.84 14.22
N HIS A 304 29.33 43.89 13.35
CA HIS A 304 30.29 43.09 12.59
C HIS A 304 31.01 43.97 11.54
N PRO A 305 32.34 43.85 11.35
CA PRO A 305 33.10 44.67 10.39
C PRO A 305 32.63 44.52 8.94
N ASP A 306 32.12 43.36 8.57
CA ASP A 306 31.42 43.13 7.30
C ASP A 306 29.93 43.50 7.46
N PRO A 307 29.44 44.57 6.79
CA PRO A 307 28.04 44.98 6.86
C PRO A 307 27.05 43.93 6.38
N THR A 308 27.45 43.02 5.48
CA THR A 308 26.55 41.99 4.93
C THR A 308 26.17 40.93 5.96
N LEU A 309 27.00 40.76 7.00
CA LEU A 309 26.75 39.80 8.07
C LEU A 309 25.90 40.39 9.20
N ASN A 310 25.72 41.72 9.24
CA ASN A 310 24.84 42.40 10.20
C ASN A 310 23.35 42.24 9.85
N ASP A 311 22.90 40.99 9.84
CA ASP A 311 21.55 40.59 9.44
C ASP A 311 20.93 39.62 10.47
N LEU A 312 19.81 39.01 10.11
CA LEU A 312 19.05 38.06 10.89
C LEU A 312 19.49 36.61 10.60
N TRP A 313 19.91 35.93 11.66
CA TRP A 313 20.47 34.57 11.61
C TRP A 313 19.63 33.61 12.45
N LEU A 314 19.15 32.52 11.86
CA LEU A 314 18.44 31.45 12.57
C LEU A 314 19.45 30.57 13.30
N LEU A 315 19.39 30.50 14.63
CA LEU A 315 20.23 29.62 15.43
C LEU A 315 19.76 28.16 15.26
N THR A 316 20.56 27.33 14.59
CA THR A 316 20.22 25.94 14.26
C THR A 316 20.76 24.94 15.27
N GLU A 317 21.95 25.16 15.82
CA GLU A 317 22.57 24.38 16.90
C GLU A 317 23.30 25.32 17.87
N ILE A 318 23.24 25.02 19.17
CA ILE A 318 23.99 25.73 20.21
C ILE A 318 24.56 24.73 21.20
N ARG A 319 25.84 24.90 21.53
CA ARG A 319 26.55 24.18 22.58
C ARG A 319 26.89 25.14 23.70
N HIS A 320 26.40 24.86 24.89
CA HIS A 320 26.58 25.69 26.06
C HIS A 320 27.63 25.08 26.99
N GLU A 321 28.44 25.92 27.61
CA GLU A 321 29.37 25.53 28.67
C GLU A 321 29.33 26.58 29.78
N GLY A 322 29.08 26.12 31.01
CA GLY A 322 29.10 26.96 32.20
C GLY A 322 30.00 26.36 33.27
N LYS A 323 30.85 27.17 33.90
CA LYS A 323 31.70 26.77 35.04
C LYS A 323 31.63 27.77 36.17
N GLN A 324 31.39 27.28 37.38
CA GLN A 324 31.27 28.07 38.60
C GLN A 324 32.02 27.37 39.73
N PRO A 325 33.37 27.38 39.72
CA PRO A 325 34.17 26.71 40.74
C PRO A 325 33.97 27.27 42.15
N GLN A 326 33.41 28.48 42.32
CA GLN A 326 33.20 29.10 43.63
C GLN A 326 32.24 28.34 44.57
N VAL A 327 31.48 27.37 44.04
CA VAL A 327 30.61 26.51 44.87
C VAL A 327 31.40 25.44 45.63
N LEU A 328 32.67 25.21 45.30
CA LEU A 328 33.55 24.25 45.99
C LEU A 328 34.11 24.79 47.31
N GLU A 329 33.90 26.06 47.62
CA GLU A 329 34.44 26.76 48.81
C GLU A 329 35.95 26.47 49.01
N GLU A 330 36.37 26.11 50.22
CA GLU A 330 37.77 25.83 50.59
C GLU A 330 38.30 24.47 50.09
N THR A 331 37.45 23.64 49.48
CA THR A 331 37.80 22.32 48.93
C THR A 331 38.26 22.39 47.46
N ALA A 332 38.54 23.59 46.95
CA ALA A 332 39.20 23.75 45.66
C ALA A 332 40.65 23.26 45.80
N ASP A 333 40.86 21.95 45.68
CA ASP A 333 42.20 21.42 45.45
C ASP A 333 42.82 22.22 44.29
N HIS A 334 43.94 22.91 44.56
CA HIS A 334 44.77 23.58 43.56
C HIS A 334 45.37 22.60 42.52
N ALA A 335 44.84 21.37 42.43
CA ALA A 335 45.33 20.24 41.66
C ALA A 335 44.35 19.79 40.56
N SER A 336 43.86 20.73 39.75
CA SER A 336 43.48 20.45 38.35
C SER A 336 43.29 21.72 37.52
N ALA A 337 44.07 22.78 37.78
CA ALA A 337 44.29 23.79 36.76
C ALA A 337 45.29 23.19 35.78
N ASP A 338 44.80 22.39 34.84
CA ASP A 338 45.56 22.04 33.66
C ASP A 338 45.84 23.37 32.94
N PRO A 339 47.09 23.87 32.90
CA PRO A 339 47.39 25.21 32.38
C PRO A 339 47.03 25.38 30.89
N GLU A 340 46.70 24.28 30.21
CA GLU A 340 46.23 24.23 28.83
C GLU A 340 44.71 24.47 28.65
N LYS A 341 43.91 24.55 29.72
CA LYS A 341 42.46 24.81 29.61
C LYS A 341 42.11 26.28 29.83
N ASP A 342 41.97 27.03 28.74
CA ASP A 342 41.66 28.47 28.73
C ASP A 342 40.34 28.88 29.43
N PHE A 343 39.40 27.96 29.68
CA PHE A 343 38.09 28.29 30.27
C PHE A 343 37.90 27.75 31.69
N ILE A 344 38.10 28.64 32.65
CA ILE A 344 38.15 28.33 34.08
C ILE A 344 36.83 28.66 34.79
N GLN A 345 36.15 29.74 34.38
CA GLN A 345 34.90 30.20 34.99
C GLN A 345 34.05 31.02 33.99
N GLY A 346 32.74 31.00 34.17
CA GLY A 346 31.80 31.85 33.44
C GLY A 346 30.86 31.04 32.57
N TYR A 347 30.21 31.72 31.63
CA TYR A 347 29.35 31.12 30.61
C TYR A 347 29.90 31.44 29.23
N ARG A 348 29.89 30.45 28.35
CA ARG A 348 30.11 30.61 26.91
C ARG A 348 29.23 29.65 26.13
N ASN A 349 29.03 29.97 24.86
CA ASN A 349 28.44 29.05 23.91
C ASN A 349 29.16 29.12 22.57
N HIS A 350 29.01 28.03 21.82
CA HIS A 350 29.35 27.93 20.41
C HIS A 350 28.04 27.66 19.66
N PHE A 351 27.74 28.42 18.61
CA PHE A 351 26.50 28.29 17.87
C PHE A 351 26.73 28.16 16.37
N THR A 352 25.78 27.51 15.73
CA THR A 352 25.65 27.45 14.28
C THR A 352 24.35 28.14 13.89
N ALA A 353 24.39 28.91 12.81
CA ALA A 353 23.24 29.64 12.32
C ALA A 353 23.16 29.66 10.80
N THR A 354 21.97 29.85 10.26
CA THR A 354 21.71 30.03 8.83
C THR A 354 21.05 31.38 8.59
N PRO A 355 21.27 32.03 7.44
CA PRO A 355 20.62 33.32 7.15
C PRO A 355 19.09 33.14 7.06
N TRP A 356 18.32 34.20 7.32
CA TRP A 356 16.85 34.14 7.29
C TRP A 356 16.27 33.76 5.91
N GLU A 357 17.03 33.86 4.83
CA GLU A 357 16.59 33.45 3.49
C GLU A 357 16.67 31.94 3.29
N ALA A 358 17.52 31.25 4.07
CA ALA A 358 17.69 29.81 4.01
C ALA A 358 16.59 29.11 4.81
N ILE A 359 15.55 28.66 4.09
CA ILE A 359 14.44 27.91 4.69
C ILE A 359 14.95 26.64 5.36
N HIS A 360 14.85 26.58 6.68
CA HIS A 360 15.25 25.42 7.44
C HIS A 360 14.35 24.21 7.14
N ARG A 361 14.99 23.07 6.87
CA ARG A 361 14.38 21.75 6.78
C ARG A 361 15.24 20.79 7.61
N PRO A 362 14.62 19.77 8.26
CA PRO A 362 15.39 18.77 8.98
C PRO A 362 16.42 18.10 8.08
N PRO A 363 17.62 17.80 8.59
CA PRO A 363 18.64 17.11 7.82
C PRO A 363 18.19 15.67 7.49
N LEU A 364 18.61 15.16 6.32
CA LEU A 364 18.25 13.81 5.84
C LEU A 364 18.98 12.67 6.59
N ARG A 365 18.84 12.62 7.92
CA ARG A 365 19.54 11.68 8.82
C ARG A 365 18.73 10.42 9.12
N PHE A 366 17.41 10.56 9.23
CA PHE A 366 16.52 9.50 9.69
C PHE A 366 16.03 8.68 8.50
N ARG A 367 16.51 7.44 8.42
CA ARG A 367 16.16 6.53 7.31
C ARG A 367 14.94 5.70 7.68
N LYS A 368 13.99 5.65 6.75
CA LYS A 368 12.85 4.74 6.86
C LYS A 368 13.29 3.28 6.97
N PRO A 369 12.84 2.53 7.99
CA PRO A 369 13.04 1.09 8.06
C PRO A 369 12.51 0.42 6.79
N ARG A 370 13.25 -0.57 6.29
CA ARG A 370 12.87 -1.33 5.09
C ARG A 370 12.67 -2.80 5.43
N ILE A 371 11.66 -3.40 4.81
CA ILE A 371 11.42 -4.85 4.87
C ILE A 371 12.03 -5.46 3.61
N GLY A 372 13.23 -6.05 3.76
CA GLY A 372 13.95 -6.71 2.66
C GLY A 372 13.42 -8.09 2.29
N SER A 373 12.42 -8.59 3.01
CA SER A 373 11.86 -9.93 2.87
C SER A 373 10.36 -9.89 2.53
N THR A 374 9.80 -11.04 2.23
CA THR A 374 8.34 -11.25 2.16
C THR A 374 7.87 -11.72 3.53
N GLN A 375 6.71 -11.24 3.97
CA GLN A 375 6.09 -11.64 5.23
C GLN A 375 4.76 -12.34 4.97
N THR A 376 4.23 -13.05 5.95
CA THR A 376 2.90 -13.64 5.87
C THR A 376 1.86 -12.76 6.58
N ALA A 377 0.64 -12.79 6.07
CA ALA A 377 -0.51 -12.10 6.64
C ALA A 377 -1.78 -12.91 6.36
N VAL A 378 -2.86 -12.63 7.08
CA VAL A 378 -4.16 -13.28 6.86
C VAL A 378 -5.11 -12.29 6.19
N VAL A 379 -5.81 -12.71 5.15
CA VAL A 379 -6.82 -11.88 4.47
C VAL A 379 -7.99 -11.61 5.41
N THR A 380 -8.40 -10.36 5.51
CA THR A 380 -9.50 -9.89 6.37
C THR A 380 -10.63 -9.26 5.56
N GLY A 381 -11.81 -9.18 6.18
CA GLY A 381 -12.99 -8.55 5.62
C GLY A 381 -14.04 -8.26 6.70
N PRO A 382 -15.18 -7.67 6.32
CA PRO A 382 -16.35 -7.53 7.18
C PRO A 382 -16.84 -8.86 7.74
N GLU A 383 -17.53 -8.81 8.87
CA GLU A 383 -18.12 -9.99 9.50
C GLU A 383 -19.12 -10.67 8.55
N GLY A 384 -18.98 -11.99 8.39
CA GLY A 384 -19.87 -12.81 7.54
C GLY A 384 -19.54 -12.81 6.04
N GLU A 385 -18.59 -12.00 5.57
CA GLU A 385 -18.17 -11.97 4.17
C GLU A 385 -17.00 -12.94 3.91
N ASP A 386 -17.12 -13.81 2.91
CA ASP A 386 -16.06 -14.77 2.54
C ASP A 386 -15.11 -14.22 1.46
N ILE A 387 -15.53 -13.22 0.69
CA ILE A 387 -14.73 -12.55 -0.34
C ILE A 387 -14.90 -11.04 -0.20
N HIS A 388 -13.85 -10.34 0.25
CA HIS A 388 -13.86 -8.89 0.39
C HIS A 388 -12.81 -8.25 -0.53
N CYS A 389 -13.23 -7.75 -1.70
CA CYS A 389 -12.35 -7.11 -2.66
C CYS A 389 -12.92 -5.84 -3.30
N ASP A 390 -12.03 -4.97 -3.77
CA ASP A 390 -12.39 -3.73 -4.47
C ASP A 390 -12.40 -3.90 -6.01
N PRO A 391 -12.75 -2.86 -6.80
CA PRO A 391 -12.78 -2.94 -8.27
C PRO A 391 -11.46 -3.31 -8.95
N TYR A 392 -10.33 -3.25 -8.25
CA TYR A 392 -9.01 -3.64 -8.75
C TYR A 392 -8.60 -5.05 -8.29
N GLY A 393 -9.52 -5.81 -7.65
CA GLY A 393 -9.24 -7.12 -7.09
C GLY A 393 -8.28 -7.07 -5.88
N ARG A 394 -8.17 -5.91 -5.22
CA ARG A 394 -7.36 -5.75 -4.00
C ARG A 394 -8.10 -6.34 -2.82
N VAL A 395 -7.35 -6.80 -1.82
CA VAL A 395 -7.90 -7.33 -0.56
C VAL A 395 -7.26 -6.63 0.63
N LYS A 396 -7.85 -6.77 1.81
CA LYS A 396 -7.26 -6.30 3.07
C LYS A 396 -6.67 -7.48 3.84
N VAL A 397 -5.69 -7.21 4.68
CA VAL A 397 -4.98 -8.23 5.45
C VAL A 397 -4.73 -7.76 6.88
N GLN A 398 -4.41 -8.71 7.75
CA GLN A 398 -3.79 -8.45 9.04
C GLN A 398 -2.44 -9.13 9.12
N PHE A 399 -1.41 -8.33 9.41
CA PHE A 399 -0.06 -8.82 9.66
C PHE A 399 0.04 -9.43 11.06
N PHE A 400 0.90 -10.43 11.23
CA PHE A 400 1.08 -11.09 12.52
C PHE A 400 1.73 -10.22 13.61
N TRP A 401 2.45 -9.17 13.20
CA TRP A 401 3.03 -8.20 14.13
C TRP A 401 2.05 -7.06 14.50
N ASP A 402 0.93 -6.92 13.79
CA ASP A 402 -0.08 -5.92 14.10
C ASP A 402 -0.94 -6.39 15.28
N ARG A 403 -0.62 -5.84 16.46
CA ARG A 403 -1.30 -6.13 17.73
C ARG A 403 -2.58 -5.33 17.94
N GLU A 404 -2.76 -4.23 17.20
CA GLU A 404 -3.92 -3.32 17.34
C GLU A 404 -5.06 -3.70 16.39
N GLY A 405 -4.76 -4.45 15.32
CA GLY A 405 -5.71 -4.97 14.35
C GLY A 405 -6.75 -5.92 14.96
N ARG A 406 -8.00 -5.82 14.47
CA ARG A 406 -9.17 -6.56 14.99
C ARG A 406 -9.66 -7.68 14.06
N HIS A 407 -8.82 -8.11 13.14
CA HIS A 407 -9.11 -9.09 12.08
C HIS A 407 -10.34 -8.74 11.24
N ASN A 408 -10.46 -7.47 10.83
CA ASN A 408 -11.62 -6.97 10.10
C ASN A 408 -11.22 -6.09 8.89
N ASP A 409 -12.20 -5.44 8.29
CA ASP A 409 -12.05 -4.52 7.15
C ASP A 409 -11.27 -3.23 7.48
N LYS A 410 -10.82 -3.04 8.72
CA LYS A 410 -10.00 -1.90 9.15
C LYS A 410 -8.57 -2.29 9.50
N SER A 411 -8.17 -3.56 9.35
CA SER A 411 -6.82 -4.03 9.69
C SER A 411 -5.73 -3.45 8.78
N SER A 412 -6.01 -3.17 7.51
CA SER A 412 -5.03 -2.58 6.58
C SER A 412 -5.67 -1.73 5.49
N CYS A 413 -4.82 -1.07 4.70
CA CYS A 413 -5.20 -0.53 3.40
C CYS A 413 -5.52 -1.65 2.39
N TRP A 414 -5.92 -1.27 1.19
CA TRP A 414 -6.16 -2.20 0.08
C TRP A 414 -4.86 -2.63 -0.59
N LEU A 415 -4.50 -3.92 -0.45
CA LEU A 415 -3.31 -4.51 -1.06
C LEU A 415 -3.61 -5.06 -2.44
N ARG A 416 -2.79 -4.71 -3.43
CA ARG A 416 -2.83 -5.34 -4.75
C ARG A 416 -2.40 -6.80 -4.66
N VAL A 417 -3.06 -7.65 -5.43
CA VAL A 417 -2.73 -9.07 -5.57
C VAL A 417 -1.99 -9.29 -6.88
N ALA A 418 -0.79 -9.86 -6.81
CA ALA A 418 -0.04 -10.27 -7.99
C ALA A 418 -0.80 -11.39 -8.71
N SER A 419 -0.98 -11.22 -10.02
CA SER A 419 -1.56 -12.25 -10.88
C SER A 419 -0.46 -12.89 -11.71
N GLY A 420 -0.56 -14.20 -11.93
CA GLY A 420 0.38 -14.93 -12.80
C GLY A 420 0.32 -14.49 -14.26
N TRP A 421 -0.80 -13.88 -14.69
CA TRP A 421 -0.96 -13.31 -16.03
C TRP A 421 -1.98 -12.16 -15.98
N ALA A 422 -1.57 -10.93 -16.30
CA ALA A 422 -2.45 -9.77 -16.32
C ALA A 422 -2.16 -8.88 -17.54
N GLY A 423 -3.21 -8.55 -18.30
CA GLY A 423 -3.14 -7.67 -19.45
C GLY A 423 -4.37 -6.77 -19.56
N ASN A 424 -4.48 -6.07 -20.69
CA ASN A 424 -5.61 -5.19 -20.96
C ASN A 424 -6.87 -6.02 -21.24
N ALA A 425 -7.74 -6.16 -20.23
CA ALA A 425 -8.97 -6.97 -20.26
C ALA A 425 -8.77 -8.47 -20.58
N HIS A 426 -7.61 -9.03 -20.23
CA HIS A 426 -7.32 -10.47 -20.33
C HIS A 426 -6.32 -10.91 -19.26
N GLY A 427 -6.25 -12.21 -18.97
CA GLY A 427 -5.35 -12.80 -17.98
C GLY A 427 -6.10 -13.67 -16.95
N SER A 428 -5.43 -13.98 -15.85
CA SER A 428 -5.97 -14.74 -14.72
C SER A 428 -6.41 -13.83 -13.58
N VAL A 429 -7.55 -14.12 -12.96
CA VAL A 429 -8.04 -13.42 -11.77
C VAL A 429 -8.47 -14.44 -10.72
N ILE A 430 -7.73 -14.50 -9.62
CA ILE A 430 -8.01 -15.38 -8.49
C ILE A 430 -7.89 -14.53 -7.23
N ILE A 431 -9.04 -14.19 -6.64
CA ILE A 431 -9.11 -13.29 -5.48
C ILE A 431 -8.89 -14.09 -4.19
N PRO A 432 -7.87 -13.76 -3.37
CA PRO A 432 -7.71 -14.33 -2.04
C PRO A 432 -8.95 -14.09 -1.19
N ARG A 433 -9.41 -15.11 -0.48
CA ARG A 433 -10.62 -15.08 0.36
C ARG A 433 -10.28 -14.78 1.81
N VAL A 434 -11.26 -14.26 2.55
CA VAL A 434 -11.11 -13.99 3.98
C VAL A 434 -10.68 -15.27 4.71
N GLY A 435 -9.66 -15.15 5.57
CA GLY A 435 -9.06 -16.28 6.29
C GLY A 435 -7.94 -17.01 5.57
N MET A 436 -7.66 -16.71 4.28
CA MET A 436 -6.49 -17.27 3.59
C MET A 436 -5.19 -16.61 4.08
N GLU A 437 -4.13 -17.41 4.19
CA GLU A 437 -2.78 -16.89 4.44
C GLU A 437 -2.13 -16.49 3.12
N VAL A 438 -1.55 -15.29 3.09
CA VAL A 438 -0.94 -14.68 1.93
C VAL A 438 0.49 -14.27 2.21
N LEU A 439 1.32 -14.31 1.17
CA LEU A 439 2.65 -13.72 1.12
C LEU A 439 2.53 -12.25 0.71
N VAL A 440 3.08 -11.36 1.52
CA VAL A 440 3.10 -9.92 1.29
C VAL A 440 4.53 -9.44 1.10
N THR A 441 4.79 -8.87 -0.07
CA THR A 441 6.05 -8.24 -0.45
C THR A 441 5.89 -6.72 -0.44
N PHE A 442 6.95 -5.99 -0.13
CA PHE A 442 6.92 -4.54 0.03
C PHE A 442 7.67 -3.87 -1.13
N LEU A 443 6.99 -3.03 -1.92
CA LEU A 443 7.62 -2.37 -3.08
C LEU A 443 8.75 -1.45 -2.60
N HIS A 444 9.96 -1.60 -3.17
CA HIS A 444 11.19 -0.94 -2.71
C HIS A 444 11.56 -1.20 -1.24
N GLY A 445 10.99 -2.26 -0.65
CA GLY A 445 11.11 -2.57 0.77
C GLY A 445 10.35 -1.60 1.68
N ASP A 446 9.47 -0.75 1.14
CA ASP A 446 8.72 0.25 1.91
C ASP A 446 7.53 -0.40 2.65
N PRO A 447 7.50 -0.40 4.01
CA PRO A 447 6.38 -0.92 4.79
C PRO A 447 5.01 -0.33 4.41
N ASP A 448 4.97 0.89 3.87
CA ASP A 448 3.73 1.57 3.46
C ASP A 448 3.23 1.11 2.09
N ARG A 449 3.99 0.27 1.37
CA ARG A 449 3.65 -0.20 0.02
C ARG A 449 3.57 -1.74 -0.08
N PRO A 450 2.67 -2.37 0.69
CA PRO A 450 2.47 -3.82 0.63
C PRO A 450 1.74 -4.27 -0.65
N VAL A 451 2.16 -5.41 -1.19
CA VAL A 451 1.56 -6.11 -2.34
C VAL A 451 1.56 -7.60 -2.03
N ILE A 452 0.44 -8.28 -2.26
CA ILE A 452 0.36 -9.74 -2.11
C ILE A 452 1.05 -10.38 -3.31
N SER A 453 2.03 -11.24 -3.05
CA SER A 453 2.82 -11.95 -4.07
C SER A 453 2.43 -13.43 -4.21
N GLY A 454 1.65 -13.98 -3.28
CA GLY A 454 1.17 -15.36 -3.35
C GLY A 454 0.27 -15.76 -2.19
N CYS A 455 -0.23 -16.99 -2.21
CA CYS A 455 -1.01 -17.60 -1.14
C CYS A 455 -0.28 -18.85 -0.61
N LEU A 456 -0.46 -19.15 0.68
CA LEU A 456 0.13 -20.33 1.32
C LEU A 456 -0.97 -21.28 1.81
N ALA A 457 -0.72 -22.59 1.67
CA ALA A 457 -1.50 -23.60 2.35
C ALA A 457 -1.04 -23.73 3.81
N ASN A 458 -1.97 -23.96 4.72
CA ASN A 458 -1.68 -24.15 6.14
C ASN A 458 -2.70 -25.11 6.78
N SER A 459 -2.62 -25.32 8.09
CA SER A 459 -3.53 -26.25 8.80
C SER A 459 -4.99 -25.82 8.77
N ALA A 460 -5.28 -24.52 8.70
CA ALA A 460 -6.63 -23.99 8.58
C ALA A 460 -7.14 -24.01 7.12
N ASN A 461 -6.23 -23.88 6.15
CA ASN A 461 -6.49 -23.89 4.71
C ASN A 461 -5.61 -24.96 4.03
N PRO A 462 -5.92 -26.25 4.21
CA PRO A 462 -5.10 -27.33 3.68
C PRO A 462 -5.21 -27.44 2.15
N ALA A 463 -4.28 -28.19 1.55
CA ALA A 463 -4.32 -28.53 0.13
C ALA A 463 -5.62 -29.31 -0.23
N PRO A 464 -6.11 -29.22 -1.49
CA PRO A 464 -7.37 -29.86 -1.89
C PRO A 464 -7.42 -31.38 -1.71
N TYR A 465 -6.28 -32.07 -1.79
CA TYR A 465 -6.15 -33.50 -1.55
C TYR A 465 -5.07 -33.75 -0.51
N GLU A 466 -5.18 -34.86 0.21
CA GLU A 466 -4.21 -35.26 1.22
C GLU A 466 -2.83 -35.48 0.59
N LEU A 467 -1.82 -34.82 1.18
CA LEU A 467 -0.42 -34.95 0.79
C LEU A 467 0.35 -35.63 1.93
N PRO A 468 1.32 -36.52 1.62
CA PRO A 468 1.89 -36.80 0.30
C PRO A 468 1.18 -37.91 -0.52
N ALA A 469 0.06 -38.45 -0.04
CA ALA A 469 -0.65 -39.56 -0.69
C ALA A 469 -1.01 -39.28 -2.17
N HIS A 470 -1.41 -38.04 -2.48
CA HIS A 470 -1.78 -37.58 -3.82
C HIS A 470 -0.77 -36.62 -4.46
N LYS A 471 0.53 -36.82 -4.21
CA LYS A 471 1.62 -35.95 -4.72
C LYS A 471 1.75 -35.86 -6.24
N THR A 472 1.10 -36.75 -7.00
CA THR A 472 1.08 -36.79 -8.48
C THR A 472 -0.12 -36.06 -9.07
N ARG A 473 -0.92 -35.36 -8.27
CA ARG A 473 -2.08 -34.59 -8.74
C ARG A 473 -1.76 -33.10 -8.85
N SER A 474 -1.99 -32.55 -10.03
CA SER A 474 -2.03 -31.10 -10.29
C SER A 474 -3.49 -30.64 -10.30
N VAL A 475 -3.84 -29.64 -9.47
CA VAL A 475 -5.24 -29.33 -9.17
C VAL A 475 -5.55 -27.84 -9.20
N PHE A 476 -6.61 -27.48 -9.93
CA PHE A 476 -7.27 -26.19 -9.85
C PHE A 476 -8.70 -26.41 -9.33
N ARG A 477 -8.89 -26.26 -8.00
CA ARG A 477 -10.19 -26.41 -7.34
C ARG A 477 -10.68 -25.06 -6.80
N SER A 478 -11.91 -24.71 -7.14
CA SER A 478 -12.62 -23.54 -6.60
C SER A 478 -13.51 -23.92 -5.40
N ARG A 479 -14.19 -22.96 -4.77
CA ARG A 479 -15.22 -23.23 -3.77
C ARG A 479 -16.42 -22.33 -4.00
N SER A 480 -17.62 -22.89 -4.03
CA SER A 480 -18.86 -22.12 -4.14
C SER A 480 -18.98 -21.15 -2.96
N SER A 481 -19.47 -19.95 -3.22
CA SER A 481 -19.63 -18.85 -2.26
C SER A 481 -21.05 -18.29 -2.38
N PRO A 482 -21.68 -17.83 -1.28
CA PRO A 482 -21.17 -17.85 0.10
C PRO A 482 -21.43 -19.19 0.82
N GLY A 483 -20.57 -19.55 1.78
CA GLY A 483 -20.85 -20.59 2.79
C GLY A 483 -21.08 -22.04 2.29
N SER A 484 -20.64 -22.38 1.08
CA SER A 484 -20.95 -23.67 0.44
C SER A 484 -19.81 -24.69 0.49
N THR A 485 -20.17 -25.96 0.38
CA THR A 485 -19.25 -27.10 0.17
C THR A 485 -19.09 -27.47 -1.30
N GLY A 486 -19.84 -26.83 -2.21
CA GLY A 486 -19.72 -27.05 -3.66
C GLY A 486 -18.39 -26.54 -4.23
N PHE A 487 -17.97 -27.09 -5.38
CA PHE A 487 -16.72 -26.71 -6.03
C PHE A 487 -16.69 -27.04 -7.53
N ASN A 488 -16.01 -26.24 -8.33
CA ASN A 488 -15.57 -26.65 -9.68
C ASN A 488 -14.10 -27.07 -9.62
N GLU A 489 -13.71 -28.05 -10.43
CA GLU A 489 -12.35 -28.59 -10.42
C GLU A 489 -11.86 -28.98 -11.81
N LEU A 490 -10.59 -28.66 -12.09
CA LEU A 490 -9.76 -29.34 -13.06
C LEU A 490 -8.63 -30.04 -12.31
N MET A 491 -8.53 -31.36 -12.46
CA MET A 491 -7.45 -32.17 -11.87
C MET A 491 -6.78 -33.00 -12.96
N ILE A 492 -5.45 -33.07 -12.89
CA ILE A 492 -4.60 -33.89 -13.75
C ILE A 492 -3.81 -34.83 -12.82
N GLU A 493 -3.97 -36.14 -13.01
CA GLU A 493 -3.24 -37.21 -12.32
C GLU A 493 -2.14 -37.72 -13.24
N ASP A 494 -0.89 -37.62 -12.77
CA ASP A 494 0.32 -37.98 -13.53
C ASP A 494 0.91 -39.33 -13.10
N ARG A 495 0.17 -40.12 -12.32
CA ARG A 495 0.63 -41.46 -11.92
C ARG A 495 0.66 -42.40 -13.12
N ALA A 496 1.85 -42.89 -13.44
CA ALA A 496 2.09 -43.80 -14.56
C ALA A 496 1.13 -45.01 -14.58
N GLY A 497 0.44 -45.22 -15.70
CA GLY A 497 -0.54 -46.29 -15.90
C GLY A 497 -1.90 -46.06 -15.21
N GLN A 498 -2.08 -44.91 -14.56
CA GLN A 498 -3.31 -44.47 -13.89
C GLN A 498 -3.59 -42.98 -14.18
N GLU A 499 -3.06 -42.47 -15.30
CA GLU A 499 -3.20 -41.07 -15.69
C GLU A 499 -4.66 -40.71 -15.93
N GLN A 500 -5.08 -39.54 -15.46
CA GLN A 500 -6.46 -39.11 -15.56
C GLN A 500 -6.57 -37.59 -15.61
N ILE A 501 -7.41 -37.07 -16.52
CA ILE A 501 -7.93 -35.71 -16.44
C ILE A 501 -9.35 -35.77 -15.90
N TYR A 502 -9.61 -35.08 -14.79
CA TYR A 502 -10.93 -34.95 -14.18
C TYR A 502 -11.40 -33.51 -14.27
N LEU A 503 -12.53 -33.31 -14.96
CA LEU A 503 -13.20 -32.02 -15.05
C LEU A 503 -14.56 -32.11 -14.33
N ARG A 504 -14.77 -31.24 -13.35
CA ARG A 504 -16.01 -31.15 -12.58
C ARG A 504 -16.60 -29.76 -12.66
N ALA A 505 -17.83 -29.68 -13.16
CA ALA A 505 -18.70 -28.52 -13.00
C ALA A 505 -19.71 -28.78 -11.88
N GLN A 506 -19.81 -27.88 -10.90
CA GLN A 506 -20.76 -27.99 -9.80
C GLN A 506 -22.21 -27.81 -10.25
N ARG A 507 -22.42 -27.09 -11.36
CA ARG A 507 -23.74 -26.75 -11.89
C ARG A 507 -23.76 -26.90 -13.41
N ASP A 508 -23.53 -25.81 -14.14
CA ASP A 508 -23.62 -25.77 -15.61
C ASP A 508 -22.21 -25.82 -16.22
N LEU A 509 -22.02 -26.66 -17.24
CA LEU A 509 -20.82 -26.65 -18.09
C LEU A 509 -21.24 -26.18 -19.49
N ARG A 510 -20.67 -25.06 -19.95
CA ARG A 510 -20.86 -24.55 -21.30
C ARG A 510 -19.54 -24.61 -22.05
N GLN A 511 -19.55 -25.19 -23.26
CA GLN A 511 -18.41 -25.24 -24.16
C GLN A 511 -18.81 -24.57 -25.47
N LYS A 512 -18.05 -23.55 -25.89
CA LYS A 512 -18.21 -22.88 -27.18
C LYS A 512 -16.91 -23.03 -27.96
N VAL A 513 -17.01 -23.53 -29.19
CA VAL A 513 -15.89 -23.68 -30.12
C VAL A 513 -16.27 -22.93 -31.39
N GLU A 514 -15.48 -21.92 -31.75
CA GLU A 514 -15.82 -21.02 -32.87
C GLU A 514 -15.47 -21.59 -34.25
N HIS A 515 -14.64 -22.64 -34.32
CA HIS A 515 -14.21 -23.28 -35.56
C HIS A 515 -14.33 -24.81 -35.44
N ASP A 516 -13.22 -25.53 -35.38
CA ASP A 516 -13.23 -27.00 -35.37
C ASP A 516 -13.07 -27.58 -33.96
N SER A 517 -13.80 -28.65 -33.68
CA SER A 517 -13.65 -29.48 -32.49
C SER A 517 -13.30 -30.90 -32.90
N HIS A 518 -12.09 -31.35 -32.55
CA HIS A 518 -11.63 -32.73 -32.80
C HIS A 518 -11.62 -33.53 -31.50
N LEU A 519 -12.17 -34.74 -31.53
CA LEU A 519 -12.16 -35.67 -30.41
C LEU A 519 -11.65 -37.04 -30.88
N ASP A 520 -10.48 -37.43 -30.40
CA ASP A 520 -9.90 -38.75 -30.61
C ASP A 520 -9.83 -39.53 -29.29
N ILE A 521 -10.31 -40.76 -29.31
CA ILE A 521 -10.41 -41.63 -28.13
C ILE A 521 -9.87 -43.00 -28.52
N GLY A 522 -8.66 -43.32 -28.04
CA GLY A 522 -7.97 -44.56 -28.38
C GLY A 522 -8.59 -45.85 -27.80
N ASN A 523 -9.63 -45.75 -26.97
CA ASN A 523 -10.34 -46.91 -26.41
C ASN A 523 -11.85 -46.68 -26.35
N GLN A 524 -12.41 -46.28 -25.19
CA GLN A 524 -13.86 -46.23 -24.97
C GLN A 524 -14.35 -44.82 -24.61
N ARG A 525 -15.39 -44.34 -25.31
CA ARG A 525 -16.24 -43.22 -24.88
C ARG A 525 -17.47 -43.76 -24.14
N ARG A 526 -17.77 -43.22 -22.98
CA ARG A 526 -19.01 -43.51 -22.23
C ARG A 526 -19.66 -42.20 -21.79
N GLU A 527 -20.94 -42.07 -22.10
CA GLU A 527 -21.75 -40.91 -21.70
C GLU A 527 -23.01 -41.37 -20.98
N THR A 528 -23.45 -40.58 -20.01
CA THR A 528 -24.68 -40.85 -19.26
C THR A 528 -25.38 -39.53 -19.04
N ILE A 529 -26.48 -39.35 -19.74
CA ILE A 529 -27.33 -38.17 -19.67
C ILE A 529 -28.60 -38.60 -18.95
N ARG A 530 -28.83 -38.02 -17.77
CA ARG A 530 -30.00 -38.36 -16.94
C ARG A 530 -31.26 -37.59 -17.35
N GLY A 531 -31.07 -36.39 -17.91
CA GLY A 531 -32.14 -35.57 -18.48
C GLY A 531 -32.22 -35.75 -19.99
N ASN A 532 -32.55 -34.66 -20.68
CA ASN A 532 -32.70 -34.65 -22.13
C ASN A 532 -31.33 -34.48 -22.82
N SER A 533 -31.18 -35.12 -23.98
CA SER A 533 -30.07 -34.88 -24.91
C SER A 533 -30.66 -34.31 -26.19
N PHE A 534 -30.19 -33.11 -26.57
CA PHE A 534 -30.60 -32.45 -27.81
C PHE A 534 -29.39 -32.23 -28.71
N SER A 535 -29.57 -32.40 -30.03
CA SER A 535 -28.55 -32.15 -31.04
C SER A 535 -29.20 -31.54 -32.28
N ALA A 536 -28.82 -30.30 -32.63
CA ALA A 536 -29.17 -29.66 -33.89
C ALA A 536 -27.93 -29.62 -34.79
N LEU A 537 -28.08 -30.11 -36.02
CA LEU A 537 -27.04 -30.09 -37.04
C LEU A 537 -27.60 -29.33 -38.24
N HIS A 538 -27.00 -28.18 -38.58
CA HIS A 538 -27.52 -27.30 -39.63
C HIS A 538 -27.10 -27.70 -41.05
N ALA A 539 -26.11 -28.58 -41.17
CA ALA A 539 -25.59 -29.05 -42.46
C ALA A 539 -25.70 -30.57 -42.53
N GLU A 540 -24.57 -31.27 -42.58
CA GLU A 540 -24.51 -32.72 -42.74
C GLU A 540 -24.05 -33.44 -41.48
N GLU A 541 -24.58 -34.65 -41.28
CA GLU A 541 -24.04 -35.64 -40.33
C GLU A 541 -23.50 -36.82 -41.12
N HIS A 542 -22.20 -37.10 -41.00
CA HIS A 542 -21.59 -38.33 -41.50
C HIS A 542 -21.28 -39.26 -40.35
N ARG A 543 -21.92 -40.44 -40.34
CA ARG A 543 -21.69 -41.45 -39.31
C ARG A 543 -21.27 -42.78 -39.93
N LEU A 544 -19.99 -43.10 -39.79
CA LEU A 544 -19.44 -44.41 -40.13
C LEU A 544 -19.33 -45.28 -38.88
N VAL A 545 -19.94 -46.47 -38.92
CA VAL A 545 -19.79 -47.49 -37.87
C VAL A 545 -19.30 -48.77 -38.55
N THR A 546 -18.06 -49.17 -38.28
CA THR A 546 -17.44 -50.37 -38.87
C THR A 546 -17.89 -51.65 -38.19
N GLY A 547 -18.28 -51.56 -36.92
CA GLY A 547 -18.86 -52.67 -36.14
C GLY A 547 -20.39 -52.66 -36.13
N HIS A 548 -20.97 -53.28 -35.09
CA HIS A 548 -22.42 -53.31 -34.92
C HIS A 548 -22.96 -52.01 -34.32
N ARG A 549 -23.99 -51.43 -34.94
CA ARG A 549 -24.86 -50.43 -34.30
C ARG A 549 -26.02 -51.17 -33.62
N LYS A 550 -26.09 -51.12 -32.29
CA LYS A 550 -27.21 -51.67 -31.49
C LYS A 550 -27.99 -50.52 -30.85
N THR A 551 -29.29 -50.44 -31.11
CA THR A 551 -30.19 -49.44 -30.53
C THR A 551 -31.28 -50.17 -29.74
N HIS A 552 -31.50 -49.77 -28.48
CA HIS A 552 -32.60 -50.30 -27.66
C HIS A 552 -33.37 -49.13 -27.06
N LEU A 553 -34.60 -48.92 -27.53
CA LEU A 553 -35.49 -47.87 -27.07
C LEU A 553 -36.58 -48.50 -26.19
N LYS A 554 -36.78 -47.91 -25.00
CA LYS A 554 -37.82 -48.39 -24.05
C LYS A 554 -39.17 -47.69 -24.22
N ALA A 555 -39.24 -46.72 -25.11
CA ALA A 555 -40.42 -45.92 -25.41
C ALA A 555 -40.58 -45.83 -26.95
N SER A 556 -41.20 -44.76 -27.44
CA SER A 556 -41.46 -44.57 -28.86
C SER A 556 -40.22 -44.14 -29.65
N ASP A 557 -40.16 -44.55 -30.92
CA ASP A 557 -39.24 -44.03 -31.94
C ASP A 557 -40.03 -43.27 -33.00
N TYR A 558 -39.56 -42.10 -33.42
CA TYR A 558 -40.18 -41.28 -34.46
C TYR A 558 -39.12 -40.77 -35.43
N LEU A 559 -39.31 -41.07 -36.72
CA LEU A 559 -38.44 -40.64 -37.80
C LEU A 559 -39.25 -39.89 -38.86
N HIS A 560 -38.90 -38.62 -39.08
CA HIS A 560 -39.41 -37.83 -40.18
C HIS A 560 -38.26 -37.47 -41.13
N VAL A 561 -38.45 -37.72 -42.43
CA VAL A 561 -37.48 -37.38 -43.47
C VAL A 561 -38.20 -36.55 -44.52
N GLY A 562 -37.79 -35.29 -44.69
CA GLY A 562 -38.48 -34.33 -45.56
C GLY A 562 -38.27 -34.56 -47.06
N ALA A 563 -37.24 -35.35 -47.43
CA ALA A 563 -36.92 -35.70 -48.81
C ALA A 563 -36.93 -37.23 -49.00
N SER A 564 -35.76 -37.85 -49.20
CA SER A 564 -35.65 -39.30 -49.43
C SER A 564 -35.00 -40.03 -48.25
N SER A 565 -35.48 -41.25 -47.97
CA SER A 565 -34.85 -42.19 -47.04
C SER A 565 -34.47 -43.46 -47.80
N HIS A 566 -33.19 -43.85 -47.76
CA HIS A 566 -32.67 -45.05 -48.42
C HIS A 566 -32.08 -46.00 -47.37
N THR A 567 -32.61 -47.22 -47.30
CA THR A 567 -32.08 -48.28 -46.44
C THR A 567 -31.64 -49.45 -47.30
N ARG A 568 -30.34 -49.76 -47.30
CA ARG A 568 -29.77 -50.94 -47.96
C ARG A 568 -29.18 -51.87 -46.92
N VAL A 569 -29.66 -53.11 -46.87
CA VAL A 569 -29.20 -54.12 -45.91
C VAL A 569 -28.58 -55.30 -46.66
N GLY A 570 -27.37 -55.73 -46.27
CA GLY A 570 -26.60 -56.73 -47.00
C GLY A 570 -27.03 -58.19 -46.80
N GLN A 571 -27.74 -58.50 -45.70
CA GLN A 571 -28.17 -59.86 -45.37
C GLN A 571 -29.68 -59.97 -45.14
N SER A 572 -30.19 -59.45 -44.03
CA SER A 572 -31.62 -59.51 -43.70
C SER A 572 -32.10 -58.25 -42.99
N LEU A 573 -33.28 -57.76 -43.38
CA LEU A 573 -34.02 -56.71 -42.68
C LEU A 573 -35.27 -57.36 -42.10
N THR A 574 -35.38 -57.39 -40.76
CA THR A 574 -36.53 -57.96 -40.05
C THR A 574 -37.21 -56.86 -39.25
N THR A 575 -38.53 -56.71 -39.44
CA THR A 575 -39.36 -55.74 -38.69
C THR A 575 -40.50 -56.51 -38.04
N GLU A 576 -40.49 -56.59 -36.71
CA GLU A 576 -41.52 -57.25 -35.92
C GLU A 576 -42.30 -56.22 -35.10
N THR A 577 -43.63 -56.26 -35.16
CA THR A 577 -44.50 -55.40 -34.35
C THR A 577 -45.58 -56.26 -33.68
N VAL A 578 -45.89 -55.98 -32.40
CA VAL A 578 -46.95 -56.69 -31.67
C VAL A 578 -48.35 -56.18 -32.06
N GLY A 579 -48.45 -54.90 -32.39
CA GLY A 579 -49.70 -54.24 -32.80
C GLY A 579 -49.92 -54.32 -34.31
N GLN A 580 -49.63 -53.23 -35.01
CA GLN A 580 -49.87 -53.09 -36.45
C GLN A 580 -48.61 -52.58 -37.17
N LEU A 581 -48.32 -53.13 -38.35
CA LEU A 581 -47.37 -52.58 -39.32
C LEU A 581 -48.16 -51.98 -40.49
N CYS A 582 -47.83 -50.76 -40.90
CA CYS A 582 -48.51 -50.08 -41.99
C CYS A 582 -47.51 -49.45 -42.97
N LEU A 583 -47.65 -49.77 -44.26
CA LEU A 583 -46.85 -49.21 -45.36
C LEU A 583 -47.81 -48.53 -46.34
N SER A 584 -47.59 -47.25 -46.64
CA SER A 584 -48.42 -46.47 -47.56
C SER A 584 -47.54 -45.60 -48.45
N ALA A 585 -47.90 -45.53 -49.73
CA ALA A 585 -47.31 -44.65 -50.73
C ALA A 585 -48.45 -43.95 -51.48
N GLY A 586 -48.29 -42.66 -51.80
CA GLY A 586 -49.32 -41.86 -52.47
C GLY A 586 -49.59 -42.28 -53.92
N GLU A 587 -48.54 -42.69 -54.64
CA GLU A 587 -48.61 -43.07 -56.05
C GLU A 587 -48.42 -44.59 -56.23
N HIS A 588 -47.23 -45.10 -55.87
CA HIS A 588 -46.86 -46.49 -56.12
C HIS A 588 -46.13 -47.13 -54.94
N LEU A 589 -46.57 -48.35 -54.57
CA LEU A 589 -45.86 -49.26 -53.68
C LEU A 589 -45.37 -50.46 -54.50
N VAL A 590 -44.05 -50.67 -54.54
CA VAL A 590 -43.44 -51.80 -55.27
C VAL A 590 -42.82 -52.75 -54.25
N LEU A 591 -43.23 -54.01 -54.28
CA LEU A 591 -42.58 -55.11 -53.56
C LEU A 591 -42.01 -56.05 -54.62
N GLU A 592 -40.68 -56.17 -54.66
CA GLU A 592 -39.97 -57.02 -55.62
C GLU A 592 -39.13 -58.05 -54.85
N ALA A 593 -39.24 -59.31 -55.24
CA ALA A 593 -38.42 -60.39 -54.69
C ALA A 593 -37.95 -61.32 -55.82
N GLY A 594 -36.68 -61.71 -55.81
CA GLY A 594 -36.10 -62.54 -56.88
C GLY A 594 -36.55 -64.01 -56.88
N LYS A 595 -37.29 -64.46 -55.86
CA LYS A 595 -37.78 -65.84 -55.76
C LYS A 595 -39.28 -65.90 -55.55
N SER A 596 -39.77 -65.33 -54.46
CA SER A 596 -41.18 -65.34 -54.10
C SER A 596 -41.54 -64.23 -53.12
N ILE A 597 -42.79 -63.78 -53.16
CA ILE A 597 -43.42 -62.94 -52.12
C ILE A 597 -44.47 -63.79 -51.42
N SER A 598 -44.46 -63.84 -50.09
CA SER A 598 -45.39 -64.65 -49.30
C SER A 598 -46.11 -63.78 -48.28
N LEU A 599 -47.44 -63.86 -48.27
CA LEU A 599 -48.32 -63.24 -47.29
C LEU A 599 -49.01 -64.37 -46.51
N LYS A 600 -48.96 -64.35 -45.18
CA LYS A 600 -49.53 -65.41 -44.33
C LYS A 600 -50.36 -64.80 -43.22
N VAL A 601 -51.58 -65.32 -43.01
CA VAL A 601 -52.49 -64.88 -41.95
C VAL A 601 -53.19 -66.11 -41.36
N GLY A 602 -53.07 -66.35 -40.06
CA GLY A 602 -53.88 -67.35 -39.34
C GLY A 602 -53.75 -68.81 -39.83
N GLY A 603 -52.71 -69.16 -40.60
CA GLY A 603 -52.53 -70.48 -41.21
C GLY A 603 -52.76 -70.49 -42.73
N GLU A 604 -53.56 -69.56 -43.23
CA GLU A 604 -53.76 -69.32 -44.67
C GLU A 604 -52.61 -68.51 -45.26
N HIS A 605 -52.35 -68.69 -46.56
CA HIS A 605 -51.27 -68.00 -47.26
C HIS A 605 -51.59 -67.67 -48.71
N PHE A 606 -50.83 -66.69 -49.21
CA PHE A 606 -50.82 -66.24 -50.58
C PHE A 606 -49.36 -66.08 -51.01
N VAL A 607 -48.94 -66.83 -52.02
CA VAL A 607 -47.56 -66.85 -52.52
C VAL A 607 -47.55 -66.47 -53.99
N LEU A 608 -46.72 -65.48 -54.31
CA LEU A 608 -46.38 -65.07 -55.67
C LEU A 608 -44.98 -65.59 -55.98
N ASP A 609 -44.83 -66.39 -57.02
CA ASP A 609 -43.52 -66.79 -57.57
C ASP A 609 -43.53 -66.72 -59.11
N HIS A 610 -42.44 -67.16 -59.73
CA HIS A 610 -42.28 -67.17 -61.20
C HIS A 610 -43.30 -68.05 -61.95
N SER A 611 -43.97 -68.97 -61.27
CA SER A 611 -44.93 -69.91 -61.84
C SER A 611 -46.39 -69.47 -61.69
N GLY A 612 -46.67 -68.47 -60.85
CA GLY A 612 -47.98 -67.84 -60.77
C GLY A 612 -48.38 -67.42 -59.37
N LEU A 613 -49.70 -67.36 -59.17
CA LEU A 613 -50.34 -66.95 -57.93
C LEU A 613 -50.97 -68.14 -57.22
N PHE A 614 -50.50 -68.45 -56.02
CA PHE A 614 -50.93 -69.62 -55.25
C PHE A 614 -51.55 -69.19 -53.93
N GLY A 615 -52.82 -69.55 -53.70
CA GLY A 615 -53.51 -69.36 -52.43
C GLY A 615 -53.82 -70.72 -51.78
N SER A 616 -53.91 -70.76 -50.45
CA SER A 616 -54.45 -71.93 -49.73
C SER A 616 -55.97 -72.05 -49.78
N SER A 617 -56.66 -71.02 -50.28
CA SER A 617 -58.12 -70.91 -50.41
C SER A 617 -58.49 -70.07 -51.66
N ASP A 618 -59.74 -70.18 -52.12
CA ASP A 618 -60.25 -69.41 -53.28
C ASP A 618 -60.32 -67.89 -53.00
N LEU A 619 -60.12 -67.10 -54.06
CA LEU A 619 -60.11 -65.63 -54.01
C LEU A 619 -61.57 -65.10 -54.02
N LEU A 620 -62.07 -64.67 -52.87
CA LEU A 620 -63.44 -64.16 -52.72
C LEU A 620 -63.51 -62.65 -53.01
N ILE A 621 -64.51 -62.23 -53.80
CA ILE A 621 -64.79 -60.82 -54.08
C ILE A 621 -65.63 -60.24 -52.93
N GLY A 622 -65.02 -59.40 -52.09
CA GLY A 622 -65.67 -58.74 -50.95
C GLY A 622 -64.72 -58.53 -49.76
N GLY A 623 -65.12 -57.69 -48.79
CA GLY A 623 -64.34 -57.36 -47.60
C GLY A 623 -64.19 -55.85 -47.37
N VAL A 624 -64.16 -55.42 -46.11
CA VAL A 624 -63.95 -54.01 -45.75
C VAL A 624 -62.49 -53.83 -45.38
N PRO A 625 -61.74 -52.91 -46.03
CA PRO A 625 -60.36 -52.64 -45.65
C PRO A 625 -60.31 -52.13 -44.20
N ALA A 626 -59.35 -52.62 -43.43
CA ALA A 626 -59.13 -52.13 -42.08
C ALA A 626 -58.80 -50.62 -42.12
N PRO A 627 -59.41 -49.80 -41.25
CA PRO A 627 -59.20 -48.36 -41.26
C PRO A 627 -57.73 -48.02 -40.98
N PHE A 628 -57.18 -47.10 -41.78
CA PHE A 628 -55.83 -46.59 -41.60
C PHE A 628 -55.78 -45.62 -40.42
N LEU A 629 -55.05 -45.96 -39.37
CA LEU A 629 -54.83 -45.07 -38.23
C LEU A 629 -53.55 -44.26 -38.47
N ARG A 630 -53.69 -42.95 -38.77
CA ARG A 630 -52.55 -42.03 -38.82
C ARG A 630 -52.06 -41.75 -37.40
N ALA A 631 -50.77 -41.99 -37.14
CA ALA A 631 -50.14 -41.56 -35.90
C ALA A 631 -50.06 -40.01 -35.87
N PRO A 632 -50.37 -39.36 -34.73
CA PRO A 632 -50.23 -37.91 -34.59
C PRO A 632 -48.76 -37.48 -34.70
N LEU A 633 -48.52 -36.35 -35.37
CA LEU A 633 -47.20 -35.72 -35.48
C LEU A 633 -46.82 -35.10 -34.13
N LEU A 634 -45.77 -35.61 -33.49
CA LEU A 634 -45.10 -34.93 -32.39
C LEU A 634 -44.10 -33.94 -33.00
N GLN A 635 -44.36 -32.64 -32.90
CA GLN A 635 -43.38 -31.62 -33.30
C GLN A 635 -42.29 -31.52 -32.23
N PRO A 636 -41.00 -31.40 -32.61
CA PRO A 636 -39.94 -31.06 -31.67
C PRO A 636 -40.18 -29.67 -31.09
N ASP A 637 -39.99 -29.51 -29.78
CA ASP A 637 -40.04 -28.20 -29.12
C ASP A 637 -38.96 -27.27 -29.69
N GLY A 638 -39.33 -26.02 -29.98
CA GLY A 638 -38.41 -24.99 -30.47
C GLY A 638 -37.36 -24.61 -29.44
N ILE A 639 -36.16 -24.21 -29.91
CA ILE A 639 -35.01 -23.92 -29.06
C ILE A 639 -34.55 -22.49 -29.26
N GLU A 640 -34.24 -21.83 -28.15
CA GLU A 640 -33.56 -20.54 -28.13
C GLU A 640 -32.05 -20.74 -28.32
N ASP A 641 -31.46 -20.02 -29.28
CA ASP A 641 -30.02 -20.04 -29.54
C ASP A 641 -29.23 -19.57 -28.32
N LEU A 642 -28.03 -20.14 -28.13
CA LEU A 642 -27.04 -19.60 -27.20
C LEU A 642 -26.61 -18.22 -27.70
N SER A 643 -27.19 -17.17 -27.11
CA SER A 643 -26.86 -15.79 -27.39
C SER A 643 -25.34 -15.59 -27.38
N ALA A 644 -24.80 -15.05 -28.47
CA ALA A 644 -23.39 -14.70 -28.55
C ALA A 644 -23.04 -13.78 -27.37
N PRO A 645 -21.97 -14.06 -26.60
CA PRO A 645 -21.50 -13.10 -25.61
C PRO A 645 -21.20 -11.79 -26.32
N ALA A 646 -21.54 -10.68 -25.67
CA ALA A 646 -21.29 -9.35 -26.23
C ALA A 646 -19.81 -9.26 -26.64
N PRO A 647 -19.51 -8.82 -27.88
CA PRO A 647 -18.14 -8.58 -28.28
C PRO A 647 -17.49 -7.65 -27.26
N LEU A 648 -16.26 -7.97 -26.84
CA LEU A 648 -15.48 -7.06 -25.99
C LEU A 648 -15.46 -5.70 -26.70
N PRO A 649 -15.73 -4.59 -25.99
CA PRO A 649 -15.76 -3.28 -26.60
C PRO A 649 -14.43 -3.06 -27.33
N PRO A 650 -14.45 -2.59 -28.60
CA PRO A 650 -13.23 -2.25 -29.29
C PRO A 650 -12.46 -1.25 -28.44
N LEU A 651 -11.12 -1.35 -28.43
CA LEU A 651 -10.28 -0.39 -27.71
C LEU A 651 -10.32 0.95 -28.45
N VAL A 652 -11.40 1.70 -28.23
CA VAL A 652 -11.59 3.04 -28.72
C VAL A 652 -11.32 3.93 -27.53
N ALA A 653 -10.32 4.81 -27.65
CA ALA A 653 -10.22 5.93 -26.73
C ALA A 653 -11.60 6.62 -26.72
N PRO A 654 -12.28 6.74 -25.56
CA PRO A 654 -13.71 7.07 -25.49
C PRO A 654 -14.08 8.45 -26.07
N SER A 655 -13.10 9.28 -26.45
CA SER A 655 -13.33 10.57 -27.09
C SER A 655 -13.54 10.49 -28.62
N GLN A 656 -12.89 9.57 -29.34
CA GLN A 656 -12.72 9.74 -30.79
C GLN A 656 -13.95 9.36 -31.62
N GLN A 657 -14.59 8.23 -31.34
CA GLN A 657 -15.78 7.79 -32.10
C GLN A 657 -17.03 8.64 -31.80
N ALA A 658 -17.23 9.05 -30.55
CA ALA A 658 -18.35 9.92 -30.17
C ALA A 658 -18.23 11.30 -30.84
N LEU A 659 -17.00 11.84 -30.94
CA LEU A 659 -16.74 13.11 -31.62
C LEU A 659 -16.94 13.03 -33.13
N MET A 660 -16.52 11.93 -33.77
CA MET A 660 -16.68 11.75 -35.22
C MET A 660 -18.13 11.44 -35.62
N ALA A 661 -18.88 10.72 -34.80
CA ALA A 661 -20.31 10.48 -35.04
C ALA A 661 -21.11 11.79 -34.96
N ALA A 662 -20.86 12.61 -33.94
CA ALA A 662 -21.51 13.91 -33.77
C ALA A 662 -21.17 14.90 -34.91
N SER A 663 -19.91 14.91 -35.37
CA SER A 663 -19.46 15.70 -36.54
C SER A 663 -20.20 15.33 -37.82
N LYS A 664 -20.36 14.03 -38.09
CA LYS A 664 -21.03 13.53 -39.29
C LYS A 664 -22.53 13.85 -39.31
N THR A 665 -23.20 13.82 -38.16
CA THR A 665 -24.63 14.22 -38.06
C THR A 665 -24.85 15.73 -38.24
N LEU A 666 -23.83 16.56 -38.00
CA LEU A 666 -23.90 18.01 -38.15
C LEU A 666 -23.40 18.51 -39.52
N GLY A 667 -22.88 17.61 -40.37
CA GLY A 667 -22.29 17.99 -41.66
C GLY A 667 -21.05 18.88 -41.54
N ALA A 668 -20.38 18.87 -40.38
CA ALA A 668 -19.24 19.71 -40.08
C ALA A 668 -17.91 18.97 -40.32
N ASP A 669 -16.93 19.68 -40.88
CA ASP A 669 -15.56 19.18 -41.12
C ASP A 669 -14.77 18.94 -39.82
N PHE A 670 -15.26 19.46 -38.70
CA PHE A 670 -14.65 19.37 -37.37
C PHE A 670 -15.66 18.88 -36.34
N CYS A 671 -15.21 18.15 -35.33
CA CYS A 671 -16.09 17.65 -34.29
C CYS A 671 -16.60 18.77 -33.36
N PRO A 672 -17.74 18.57 -32.67
CA PRO A 672 -18.39 19.62 -31.89
C PRO A 672 -17.52 20.27 -30.81
N ILE A 673 -16.58 19.52 -30.24
CA ILE A 673 -15.63 20.05 -29.26
C ILE A 673 -14.62 20.98 -29.93
N CYS A 674 -14.04 20.62 -31.08
CA CYS A 674 -13.12 21.49 -31.81
C CYS A 674 -13.81 22.79 -32.26
N GLU A 675 -15.08 22.72 -32.64
CA GLU A 675 -15.88 23.87 -33.06
C GLU A 675 -16.26 24.76 -31.86
N ALA A 676 -16.59 24.16 -30.71
CA ALA A 676 -16.77 24.86 -29.44
C ALA A 676 -15.48 25.54 -28.95
N CYS A 677 -14.31 24.91 -29.10
CA CYS A 677 -13.03 25.52 -28.71
C CYS A 677 -12.62 26.63 -29.72
N ARG A 678 -12.94 26.50 -31.01
CA ARG A 678 -12.76 27.58 -32.02
C ARG A 678 -13.63 28.82 -31.74
N THR A 679 -14.79 28.61 -31.12
CA THR A 679 -15.74 29.69 -30.75
C THR A 679 -15.61 30.17 -29.31
N GLY A 680 -14.60 29.68 -28.57
CA GLY A 680 -14.27 30.15 -27.21
C GLY A 680 -15.04 29.49 -26.06
N ALA A 681 -15.80 28.41 -26.32
CA ALA A 681 -16.67 27.74 -25.36
C ALA A 681 -16.27 26.26 -25.12
N CYS A 682 -14.97 26.00 -24.91
CA CYS A 682 -14.43 24.64 -24.78
C CYS A 682 -14.85 23.98 -23.44
N PRO A 683 -15.52 22.81 -23.43
CA PRO A 683 -16.00 22.14 -22.21
C PRO A 683 -14.93 21.28 -21.50
N ILE A 684 -13.69 21.27 -22.01
CA ILE A 684 -12.55 20.58 -21.38
C ILE A 684 -11.73 21.65 -20.63
N PRO A 685 -11.66 21.62 -19.29
CA PRO A 685 -11.13 22.73 -18.49
C PRO A 685 -9.63 23.04 -18.67
N GLU A 686 -8.88 22.25 -19.45
CA GLU A 686 -7.42 22.39 -19.59
C GLU A 686 -6.92 22.48 -21.05
N ALA A 687 -7.79 22.83 -22.01
CA ALA A 687 -7.37 23.10 -23.38
C ALA A 687 -7.95 24.43 -23.90
N ALA A 688 -7.67 25.51 -23.16
CA ALA A 688 -7.76 26.87 -23.65
C ALA A 688 -6.44 27.60 -23.35
N ALA A 689 -5.42 27.25 -24.14
CA ALA A 689 -4.27 28.09 -24.46
C ALA A 689 -3.85 27.75 -25.89
#